data_AF-A0A1E5RRK3-F1
#
_entry.id   AF-A0A1E5RRK3-F1
#
_cell.length_a   1.000
_cell.length_b   1.000
_cell.length_c   1.000
_cell.angle_alpha   90.00
_cell.angle_beta   90.00
_cell.angle_gamma   90.00
#
_symmetry.space_group_name_H-M   'P 1'
#
loop_
_entity.id
_entity.type
_entity.pdbx_description
1 polymer ?
#
loop_
_entity_poly.entity_id
_entity_poly.type
_entity_poly.pdbx_seq_one_letter_code
_entity_poly.pdbx_strand_id
1 'polypeptide(L)'
;MIDVQPTFATIKDCIAENTKDTNVYPIFTYIPATTSKNSTPYHAYLKLSKINDKSRNPSILLESCKNGNEIDRYSFIGVNPRKTFYTGPNMEYGEIDPLALLEKEMALYRQAENVPGIPKLSGGCLGYISYDCIKYFEPKTQTEGFEPKNTLNLPESAMMMFDEIVAYDHVFQRFQVISNMRFENTDFLTNDEVLNKEYLRASSKIQEIVDILNQKDSDEYEPIQPPIKMGQTFTSNIGQEGYEAHVKKLKEHIKKGDIIQAVPSQRIARPTTLHPFNIYKQLRTVNPSPYMFYIDMVDFQVIGASPELLVKMDSKKKVITHPIAGTIRRGKTLEEDDELAVELLSSLKDRSEHVMLVDLARNDINRVCDGRTTSVDKLLTVQKFSHVQHLVSEVSGTLRDDKTRFDAFRSIFPAGTVSGAPKVKAMTIINKLENEKRGVYAGAVGHWAYDGKTMDTCIALRTMVYKDSTAYLQAGGGIVFDSDEYDEYIETMNKMLSNNNTILKAEEISIFNMSCIGTLATTAVSCFIFGAVYAKQYLISETTNTKQTVTEDSEYSDDESDMESVDDFMSGKYNEFSKLNDEVRLAICIRKDLKMTKGKTVAQSCHATLACFRSLSQSVQGIKIINKWISRGQAKITLQIENEEHLEELWLKAKELGVMACPIRDAGRTQVDPGTVTVIGLGPAPKSVLDQITGGLKLY
;
A
#
# COMPACT_ATOMS: atom_id res chain seq x y z
N MET A 1 34.16 17.60 -0.12
CA MET A 1 33.84 18.11 1.23
C MET A 1 32.41 18.63 1.14
N ILE A 2 31.51 18.11 1.96
CA ILE A 2 30.10 18.53 1.98
C ILE A 2 29.95 19.95 2.53
N ASP A 3 28.96 20.69 2.02
CA ASP A 3 28.61 22.01 2.54
C ASP A 3 27.63 21.84 3.72
N VAL A 4 28.16 21.89 4.94
CA VAL A 4 27.36 21.72 6.16
C VAL A 4 26.85 23.07 6.62
N GLN A 5 25.54 23.13 6.90
CA GLN A 5 24.81 24.30 7.33
C GLN A 5 24.04 24.01 8.63
N PRO A 6 23.92 24.98 9.54
CA PRO A 6 24.69 26.23 9.57
C PRO A 6 26.19 25.99 9.75
N THR A 7 27.03 26.96 9.37
CA THR A 7 28.47 26.87 9.60
C THR A 7 28.79 26.85 11.10
N PHE A 8 30.00 26.41 11.48
CA PHE A 8 30.43 26.44 12.87
C PHE A 8 30.29 27.82 13.54
N ALA A 9 30.63 28.90 12.80
CA ALA A 9 30.46 30.27 13.28
C ALA A 9 28.97 30.61 13.49
N THR A 10 28.11 30.27 12.53
CA THR A 10 26.67 30.48 12.65
C THR A 10 26.05 29.68 13.81
N ILE A 11 26.55 28.47 14.09
CA ILE A 11 26.09 27.70 15.25
C ILE A 11 26.43 28.42 16.56
N LYS A 12 27.59 29.06 16.67
CA LYS A 12 27.93 29.88 17.84
C LYS A 12 26.98 31.05 18.01
N ASP A 13 26.65 31.75 16.92
CA ASP A 13 25.68 32.84 16.93
C ASP A 13 24.30 32.31 17.38
N CYS A 14 23.87 31.16 16.83
CA CYS A 14 22.61 30.53 17.24
C CYS A 14 22.60 30.19 18.74
N ILE A 15 23.70 29.66 19.28
CA ILE A 15 23.84 29.34 20.72
C ILE A 15 23.67 30.61 21.57
N ALA A 16 24.27 31.73 21.16
CA ALA A 16 24.22 32.99 21.91
C ALA A 16 22.80 33.59 22.00
N GLU A 17 21.94 33.29 21.02
CA GLU A 17 20.57 33.81 20.93
C GLU A 17 19.50 32.88 21.52
N ASN A 18 19.84 31.63 21.88
CA ASN A 18 18.91 30.68 22.48
C ASN A 18 18.84 30.78 24.01
N THR A 19 17.85 30.11 24.59
CA THR A 19 17.75 29.95 26.05
C THR A 19 18.87 29.07 26.59
N LYS A 20 19.24 29.29 27.87
CA LYS A 20 20.36 28.58 28.54
C LYS A 20 20.16 27.07 28.68
N ASP A 21 18.94 26.57 28.54
CA ASP A 21 18.58 25.16 28.61
C ASP A 21 18.60 24.45 27.25
N THR A 22 18.75 25.19 26.13
CA THR A 22 18.86 24.62 24.79
C THR A 22 20.15 23.82 24.64
N ASN A 23 20.02 22.54 24.32
CA ASN A 23 21.14 21.60 24.27
C ASN A 23 21.16 20.71 23.02
N VAL A 24 20.26 20.94 22.07
CA VAL A 24 20.22 20.25 20.77
C VAL A 24 20.27 21.26 19.62
N TYR A 25 21.26 21.10 18.74
CA TYR A 25 21.50 21.99 17.61
C TYR A 25 21.61 21.16 16.33
N PRO A 26 20.59 21.15 15.45
CA PRO A 26 20.67 20.43 14.19
C PRO A 26 21.62 21.11 13.21
N ILE A 27 22.46 20.30 12.56
CA ILE A 27 23.21 20.70 11.36
C ILE A 27 22.82 19.77 10.22
N PHE A 28 22.97 20.22 8.99
CA PHE A 28 22.53 19.49 7.82
C PHE A 28 23.34 19.81 6.58
N THR A 29 23.18 19.01 5.54
CA THR A 29 23.59 19.35 4.17
C THR A 29 22.48 19.01 3.19
N TYR A 30 22.47 19.68 2.05
CA TYR A 30 21.59 19.32 0.94
C TYR A 30 22.37 18.53 -0.10
N ILE A 31 21.76 17.47 -0.60
CA ILE A 31 22.25 16.73 -1.76
C ILE A 31 21.16 16.69 -2.83
N PRO A 32 21.48 17.01 -4.09
CA PRO A 32 20.49 16.92 -5.17
C PRO A 32 20.08 15.46 -5.39
N ALA A 33 18.81 15.23 -5.69
CA ALA A 33 18.36 13.92 -6.19
C ALA A 33 18.83 13.80 -7.65
N THR A 34 19.98 13.18 -7.88
CA THR A 34 20.53 13.01 -9.23
C THR A 34 19.77 11.93 -10.01
N THR A 35 19.92 11.91 -11.35
CA THR A 35 19.16 11.10 -12.31
C THR A 35 19.49 9.60 -12.33
N SER A 36 20.33 9.09 -11.42
CA SER A 36 20.42 7.65 -11.15
C SER A 36 19.48 7.30 -10.00
N LYS A 37 19.20 6.02 -9.72
CA LYS A 37 18.12 5.52 -8.84
C LYS A 37 18.15 6.03 -7.38
N ASN A 38 19.03 6.95 -7.00
CA ASN A 38 18.86 7.83 -5.84
C ASN A 38 17.75 8.88 -5.97
N SER A 39 17.01 8.91 -7.07
CA SER A 39 15.97 9.93 -7.32
C SER A 39 14.78 9.89 -6.35
N THR A 40 14.61 8.81 -5.57
CA THR A 40 13.38 8.60 -4.76
C THR A 40 13.67 8.25 -3.30
N PRO A 41 12.77 8.57 -2.36
CA PRO A 41 12.89 8.21 -0.95
C PRO A 41 13.14 6.72 -0.66
N TYR A 42 12.47 5.81 -1.38
CA TYR A 42 12.56 4.38 -1.05
C TYR A 42 13.92 3.75 -1.43
N HIS A 43 14.55 4.19 -2.53
CA HIS A 43 15.88 3.72 -2.89
C HIS A 43 16.94 4.23 -1.89
N ALA A 44 16.84 5.51 -1.48
CA ALA A 44 17.67 6.04 -0.40
C ALA A 44 17.50 5.24 0.89
N TYR A 45 16.26 4.89 1.25
CA TYR A 45 15.98 4.01 2.38
C TYR A 45 16.66 2.65 2.24
N LEU A 46 16.59 2.00 1.07
CA LEU A 46 17.23 0.69 0.85
C LEU A 46 18.75 0.72 1.04
N LYS A 47 19.42 1.76 0.51
CA LYS A 47 20.86 1.96 0.71
C LYS A 47 21.22 2.17 2.18
N LEU A 48 20.47 3.01 2.87
CA LEU A 48 20.74 3.40 4.24
C LEU A 48 20.41 2.30 5.25
N SER A 49 19.29 1.59 5.06
CA SER A 49 18.80 0.54 5.97
C SER A 49 19.58 -0.77 5.82
N LYS A 50 20.25 -0.99 4.67
CA LYS A 50 20.95 -2.24 4.36
C LYS A 50 20.04 -3.45 4.63
N ILE A 51 18.84 -3.45 4.05
CA ILE A 51 17.76 -4.38 4.41
C ILE A 51 18.13 -5.88 4.30
N ASN A 52 19.11 -6.20 3.44
CA ASN A 52 19.62 -7.56 3.25
C ASN A 52 20.63 -8.00 4.34
N ASP A 53 21.14 -7.07 5.14
CA ASP A 53 22.04 -7.35 6.25
C ASP A 53 21.22 -7.84 7.47
N LYS A 54 21.57 -9.01 7.99
CA LYS A 54 20.92 -9.59 9.18
C LYS A 54 21.29 -8.85 10.46
N SER A 55 22.41 -8.13 10.46
CA SER A 55 22.89 -7.31 11.59
C SER A 55 22.42 -5.85 11.52
N ARG A 56 21.55 -5.52 10.57
CA ARG A 56 21.01 -4.17 10.43
C ARG A 56 20.25 -3.74 11.68
N ASN A 57 20.23 -2.43 11.91
CA ASN A 57 19.45 -1.83 12.98
C ASN A 57 17.98 -1.64 12.56
N PRO A 58 17.05 -1.51 13.52
CA PRO A 58 15.70 -1.06 13.24
C PRO A 58 15.69 0.25 12.45
N SER A 59 14.71 0.42 11.57
CA SER A 59 14.63 1.59 10.69
C SER A 59 13.19 1.91 10.31
N ILE A 60 12.99 3.13 9.82
CA ILE A 60 11.66 3.62 9.44
C ILE A 60 11.73 4.52 8.20
N LEU A 61 10.74 4.35 7.33
CA LEU A 61 10.44 5.23 6.21
C LEU A 61 9.02 5.76 6.41
N LEU A 62 8.87 7.08 6.42
CA LEU A 62 7.60 7.79 6.46
C LEU A 62 7.42 8.58 5.17
N GLU A 63 6.29 8.38 4.49
CA GLU A 63 5.91 9.12 3.28
C GLU A 63 4.47 9.62 3.43
N SER A 64 4.12 10.67 2.70
CA SER A 64 2.78 11.27 2.79
C SER A 64 2.27 11.69 1.41
N CYS A 65 1.02 11.33 1.10
CA CYS A 65 0.29 11.75 -0.08
C CYS A 65 -1.02 12.46 0.33
N LYS A 66 -1.07 13.77 0.15
CA LYS A 66 -2.28 14.59 0.32
C LYS A 66 -3.32 14.25 -0.76
N ASN A 67 -4.57 14.09 -0.33
CA ASN A 67 -5.73 13.89 -1.20
C ASN A 67 -5.60 12.74 -2.23
N GLY A 68 -4.71 11.77 -1.98
CA GLY A 68 -4.48 10.61 -2.85
C GLY A 68 -3.79 10.91 -4.19
N ASN A 69 -3.59 12.17 -4.56
CA ASN A 69 -3.05 12.62 -5.85
C ASN A 69 -1.92 13.66 -5.75
N GLU A 70 -1.68 14.25 -4.56
CA GLU A 70 -0.65 15.27 -4.34
C GLU A 70 0.35 14.77 -3.30
N ILE A 71 1.63 14.69 -3.61
CA ILE A 71 2.65 14.26 -2.64
C ILE A 71 2.87 15.39 -1.63
N ASP A 72 2.95 15.09 -0.32
CA ASP A 72 3.35 16.10 0.66
C ASP A 72 4.81 16.51 0.45
N ARG A 73 5.23 17.63 1.02
CA ARG A 73 6.56 18.18 0.76
C ARG A 73 7.69 17.24 1.16
N TYR A 74 7.53 16.46 2.23
CA TYR A 74 8.62 15.66 2.79
C TYR A 74 8.29 14.17 2.91
N SER A 75 9.28 13.34 2.59
CA SER A 75 9.41 11.97 3.11
C SER A 75 10.58 11.92 4.10
N PHE A 76 10.46 11.12 5.16
CA PHE A 76 11.49 11.01 6.20
C PHE A 76 12.01 9.58 6.33
N ILE A 77 13.33 9.47 6.48
CA ILE A 77 14.04 8.21 6.69
C ILE A 77 14.80 8.30 8.00
N GLY A 78 14.57 7.34 8.88
CA GLY A 78 15.35 7.10 10.10
C GLY A 78 16.05 5.74 10.01
N VAL A 79 17.37 5.74 10.14
CA VAL A 79 18.19 4.52 10.23
C VAL A 79 19.16 4.63 11.41
N ASN A 80 19.58 3.49 11.96
CA ASN A 80 20.52 3.43 13.09
C ASN A 80 20.05 4.28 14.29
N PRO A 81 18.88 3.97 14.88
CA PRO A 81 18.41 4.69 16.06
C PRO A 81 19.46 4.60 17.17
N ARG A 82 19.70 5.73 17.83
CA ARG A 82 20.59 5.78 19.00
C ARG A 82 20.06 4.91 20.14
N LYS A 83 18.73 4.93 20.31
CA LYS A 83 18.04 4.21 21.39
C LYS A 83 16.72 3.68 20.88
N THR A 84 16.33 2.51 21.36
CA THR A 84 15.04 1.89 21.07
C THR A 84 14.33 1.60 22.39
N PHE A 85 13.01 1.78 22.39
CA PHE A 85 12.16 1.59 23.56
C PHE A 85 11.10 0.56 23.21
N TYR A 86 11.30 -0.65 23.75
CA TYR A 86 10.35 -1.75 23.64
C TYR A 86 9.61 -1.93 24.96
N THR A 87 8.30 -1.71 24.94
CA THR A 87 7.43 -1.98 26.09
C THR A 87 6.52 -3.17 25.77
N GLY A 88 5.98 -3.81 26.81
CA GLY A 88 5.12 -4.97 26.72
C GLY A 88 5.70 -6.22 27.39
N PRO A 89 4.96 -7.34 27.36
CA PRO A 89 5.39 -8.60 27.96
C PRO A 89 6.72 -9.09 27.38
N ASN A 90 7.67 -9.47 28.24
CA ASN A 90 9.01 -9.95 27.87
C ASN A 90 9.88 -8.93 27.10
N MET A 91 9.57 -7.63 27.21
CA MET A 91 10.38 -6.55 26.61
C MET A 91 11.27 -5.86 27.65
N GLU A 92 12.31 -5.16 27.19
CA GLU A 92 13.31 -4.47 28.04
C GLU A 92 12.68 -3.58 29.12
N TYR A 93 11.68 -2.79 28.75
CA TYR A 93 11.04 -1.84 29.67
C TYR A 93 9.79 -2.41 30.37
N GLY A 94 9.41 -3.66 30.06
CA GLY A 94 8.23 -4.32 30.61
C GLY A 94 6.90 -3.65 30.25
N GLU A 95 5.85 -4.01 30.99
CA GLU A 95 4.48 -3.52 30.79
C GLU A 95 4.24 -2.19 31.53
N ILE A 96 4.66 -1.09 30.90
CA ILE A 96 4.55 0.28 31.45
C ILE A 96 3.90 1.23 30.44
N ASP A 97 3.47 2.42 30.89
CA ASP A 97 3.06 3.52 30.00
C ASP A 97 4.25 3.94 29.11
N PRO A 98 4.20 3.68 27.78
CA PRO A 98 5.31 4.03 26.90
C PRO A 98 5.49 5.54 26.76
N LEU A 99 4.42 6.33 26.86
CA LEU A 99 4.50 7.79 26.76
C LEU A 99 5.16 8.41 27.99
N ALA A 100 5.01 7.83 29.17
CA ALA A 100 5.71 8.30 30.37
C ALA A 100 7.23 8.11 30.22
N LEU A 101 7.65 6.98 29.63
CA LEU A 101 9.04 6.70 29.29
C LEU A 101 9.57 7.68 28.25
N LEU A 102 8.83 7.88 27.15
CA LEU A 102 9.22 8.82 26.09
C LEU A 102 9.27 10.26 26.61
N GLU A 103 8.29 10.71 27.38
CA GLU A 103 8.22 12.06 27.92
C GLU A 103 9.42 12.35 28.83
N LYS A 104 9.78 11.39 29.69
CA LYS A 104 10.97 11.48 30.55
C LYS A 104 12.26 11.55 29.74
N GLU A 105 12.43 10.69 28.74
CA GLU A 105 13.64 10.71 27.90
C GLU A 105 13.70 12.00 27.07
N MET A 106 12.61 12.37 26.40
CA MET A 106 12.57 13.52 25.51
C MET A 106 12.71 14.86 26.25
N ALA A 107 12.35 14.92 27.53
CA ALA A 107 12.55 16.11 28.36
C ALA A 107 14.03 16.49 28.52
N LEU A 108 14.96 15.56 28.28
CA LEU A 108 16.41 15.81 28.31
C LEU A 108 16.91 16.61 27.09
N TYR A 109 16.05 16.84 26.09
CA TYR A 109 16.43 17.44 24.82
C TYR A 109 15.61 18.70 24.54
N ARG A 110 16.31 19.80 24.29
CA ARG A 110 15.76 21.12 23.96
C ARG A 110 16.42 21.60 22.67
N GLN A 111 15.68 21.48 21.56
CA GLN A 111 16.18 21.90 20.26
C GLN A 111 16.15 23.42 20.09
N ALA A 112 17.21 23.96 19.49
CA ALA A 112 17.28 25.36 19.07
C ALA A 112 16.18 25.71 18.05
N GLU A 113 15.50 26.83 18.25
CA GLU A 113 14.40 27.29 17.38
C GLU A 113 14.86 28.23 16.26
N ASN A 114 16.03 28.86 16.43
CA ASN A 114 16.60 29.82 15.48
C ASN A 114 17.47 29.19 14.39
N VAL A 115 17.53 27.86 14.28
CA VAL A 115 18.26 27.20 13.19
C VAL A 115 17.40 27.20 11.92
N PRO A 116 17.80 27.93 10.85
CA PRO A 116 16.98 28.08 9.66
C PRO A 116 17.00 26.82 8.79
N GLY A 117 15.93 26.65 8.00
CA GLY A 117 15.89 25.62 6.95
C GLY A 117 15.67 24.18 7.45
N ILE A 118 15.37 23.99 8.72
CA ILE A 118 15.10 22.68 9.31
C ILE A 118 13.62 22.30 9.16
N PRO A 119 13.30 21.08 8.65
CA PRO A 119 11.93 20.59 8.66
C PRO A 119 11.46 20.35 10.09
N LYS A 120 10.14 20.32 10.31
CA LYS A 120 9.57 20.10 11.66
C LYS A 120 10.07 18.82 12.33
N LEU A 121 10.40 17.80 11.54
CA LEU A 121 11.03 16.57 11.99
C LEU A 121 12.51 16.56 11.58
N SER A 122 13.37 17.02 12.49
CA SER A 122 14.84 16.96 12.40
C SER A 122 15.44 15.76 13.13
N GLY A 123 14.68 15.15 14.03
CA GLY A 123 15.10 14.09 14.95
C GLY A 123 14.07 13.91 16.04
N GLY A 124 14.20 12.85 16.85
CA GLY A 124 13.28 12.53 17.93
C GLY A 124 12.84 11.07 17.92
N CYS A 125 11.69 10.78 18.52
CA CYS A 125 11.17 9.42 18.65
C CYS A 125 10.14 9.11 17.55
N LEU A 126 10.37 8.06 16.79
CA LEU A 126 9.52 7.57 15.69
C LEU A 126 9.18 6.10 15.95
N GLY A 127 7.96 5.66 15.63
CA GLY A 127 7.60 4.24 15.80
C GLY A 127 6.11 4.02 15.90
N TYR A 128 5.71 2.99 16.66
CA TYR A 128 4.31 2.68 16.90
C TYR A 128 3.99 2.47 18.38
N ILE A 129 2.72 2.72 18.71
CA ILE A 129 2.07 2.43 20.00
C ILE A 129 0.86 1.55 19.69
N SER A 130 0.82 0.35 20.29
CA SER A 130 -0.28 -0.60 20.08
C SER A 130 -1.59 -0.08 20.64
N TYR A 131 -2.71 -0.54 20.09
CA TYR A 131 -4.04 -0.30 20.64
C TYR A 131 -4.14 -0.72 22.12
N ASP A 132 -3.47 -1.82 22.48
CA ASP A 132 -3.53 -2.39 23.83
C ASP A 132 -2.89 -1.48 24.90
N CYS A 133 -2.10 -0.47 24.50
CA CYS A 133 -1.59 0.56 25.41
C CYS A 133 -2.70 1.44 26.03
N ILE A 134 -3.94 1.38 25.53
CA ILE A 134 -5.08 2.09 26.13
C ILE A 134 -5.29 1.73 27.60
N LYS A 135 -4.87 0.53 28.02
CA LYS A 135 -4.93 0.09 29.42
C LYS A 135 -4.16 1.01 30.37
N TYR A 136 -3.13 1.70 29.88
CA TYR A 136 -2.33 2.65 30.68
C TYR A 136 -2.96 4.04 30.73
N PHE A 137 -3.66 4.47 29.67
CA PHE A 137 -4.23 5.82 29.57
C PHE A 137 -5.65 5.89 30.15
N GLU A 138 -6.41 4.80 30.01
CA GLU A 138 -7.74 4.61 30.56
C GLU A 138 -7.85 3.25 31.26
N PRO A 139 -7.36 3.12 32.51
CA PRO A 139 -7.35 1.85 33.25
C PRO A 139 -8.73 1.19 33.40
N LYS A 140 -9.82 1.97 33.33
CA LYS A 140 -11.21 1.46 33.35
C LYS A 140 -11.56 0.56 32.16
N THR A 141 -10.72 0.53 31.13
CA THR A 141 -10.89 -0.34 29.96
C THR A 141 -10.45 -1.77 30.23
N GLN A 142 -9.63 -1.98 31.28
CA GLN A 142 -9.25 -3.30 31.74
C GLN A 142 -10.48 -4.04 32.28
N THR A 143 -10.57 -5.33 31.94
CA THR A 143 -11.61 -6.20 32.48
C THR A 143 -10.98 -7.08 33.55
N GLU A 144 -11.48 -6.97 34.78
CA GLU A 144 -11.00 -7.79 35.89
C GLU A 144 -11.14 -9.29 35.58
N GLY A 145 -10.05 -10.04 35.79
CA GLY A 145 -9.99 -11.48 35.54
C GLY A 145 -9.98 -11.89 34.05
N PHE A 146 -9.82 -10.95 33.12
CA PHE A 146 -9.80 -11.24 31.69
C PHE A 146 -8.60 -10.59 30.99
N GLU A 147 -7.80 -11.42 30.33
CA GLU A 147 -6.66 -10.98 29.53
C GLU A 147 -6.78 -11.53 28.10
N PRO A 148 -6.86 -10.65 27.07
CA PRO A 148 -6.88 -11.09 25.67
C PRO A 148 -5.62 -11.85 25.29
N LYS A 149 -5.75 -12.85 24.42
CA LYS A 149 -4.61 -13.64 23.95
C LYS A 149 -3.63 -12.78 23.16
N ASN A 150 -2.33 -12.87 23.48
CA ASN A 150 -1.25 -12.24 22.71
C ASN A 150 -0.72 -13.19 21.63
N THR A 151 -1.46 -13.35 20.53
CA THR A 151 -1.12 -14.34 19.48
C THR A 151 0.12 -13.96 18.67
N LEU A 152 0.36 -12.66 18.44
CA LEU A 152 1.49 -12.20 17.63
C LEU A 152 2.77 -12.00 18.44
N ASN A 153 2.69 -11.93 19.77
CA ASN A 153 3.83 -11.69 20.68
C ASN A 153 4.67 -10.48 20.26
N LEU A 154 4.00 -9.38 19.89
CA LEU A 154 4.65 -8.12 19.54
C LEU A 154 4.85 -7.25 20.79
N PRO A 155 5.82 -6.32 20.76
CA PRO A 155 5.87 -5.23 21.73
C PRO A 155 4.55 -4.45 21.77
N GLU A 156 4.17 -3.96 22.94
CA GLU A 156 3.06 -3.00 23.09
C GLU A 156 3.45 -1.62 22.53
N SER A 157 4.72 -1.26 22.60
CA SER A 157 5.26 -0.14 21.81
C SER A 157 6.65 -0.47 21.31
N ALA A 158 7.00 0.02 20.12
CA ALA A 158 8.37 0.05 19.65
C ALA A 158 8.69 1.44 19.10
N MET A 159 9.45 2.20 19.89
CA MET A 159 9.80 3.58 19.59
C MET A 159 11.30 3.71 19.41
N MET A 160 11.72 4.35 18.34
CA MET A 160 13.11 4.50 17.93
C MET A 160 13.51 5.96 17.97
N MET A 161 14.61 6.27 18.64
CA MET A 161 15.10 7.62 18.83
C MET A 161 16.27 7.91 17.90
N PHE A 162 16.10 8.89 17.02
CA PHE A 162 17.05 9.20 15.95
C PHE A 162 17.65 10.60 16.13
N ASP A 163 18.96 10.69 15.91
CA ASP A 163 19.69 11.96 15.78
C ASP A 163 19.97 12.30 14.33
N GLU A 164 20.07 11.27 13.51
CA GLU A 164 20.19 11.40 12.07
C GLU A 164 18.84 11.11 11.41
N ILE A 165 18.34 12.10 10.66
CA ILE A 165 17.15 11.99 9.83
C ILE A 165 17.51 12.45 8.43
N VAL A 166 17.09 11.67 7.43
CA VAL A 166 17.18 12.08 6.02
C VAL A 166 15.78 12.47 5.55
N ALA A 167 15.60 13.74 5.22
CA ALA A 167 14.36 14.27 4.68
C ALA A 167 14.49 14.44 3.17
N TYR A 168 13.58 13.87 2.38
CA TYR A 168 13.50 14.14 0.94
C TYR A 168 12.48 15.25 0.69
N ASP A 169 12.93 16.39 0.16
CA ASP A 169 12.07 17.50 -0.22
C ASP A 169 11.57 17.29 -1.66
N HIS A 170 10.31 16.91 -1.83
CA HIS A 170 9.68 16.64 -3.13
C HIS A 170 9.56 17.90 -4.00
N VAL A 171 9.51 19.09 -3.40
CA VAL A 171 9.40 20.36 -4.14
C VAL A 171 10.73 20.72 -4.79
N PHE A 172 11.82 20.62 -4.03
CA PHE A 172 13.15 20.94 -4.53
C PHE A 172 13.92 19.72 -5.09
N GLN A 173 13.32 18.52 -5.03
CA GLN A 173 13.90 17.25 -5.47
C GLN A 173 15.33 17.05 -4.93
N ARG A 174 15.46 17.13 -3.62
CA ARG A 174 16.76 17.02 -2.93
C ARG A 174 16.59 16.33 -1.59
N PHE A 175 17.63 15.63 -1.13
CA PHE A 175 17.69 15.19 0.25
C PHE A 175 18.33 16.27 1.12
N GLN A 176 17.81 16.38 2.33
CA GLN A 176 18.42 17.08 3.44
C GLN A 176 18.84 16.02 4.46
N VAL A 177 20.16 15.87 4.63
CA VAL A 177 20.73 14.94 5.61
C VAL A 177 21.00 15.74 6.87
N ILE A 178 20.29 15.42 7.95
CA ILE A 178 20.31 16.16 9.22
C ILE A 178 21.00 15.31 10.27
N SER A 179 21.89 15.90 11.08
CA SER A 179 22.43 15.30 12.29
C SER A 179 22.29 16.29 13.45
N ASN A 180 21.75 15.82 14.58
CA ASN A 180 21.54 16.64 15.76
C ASN A 180 22.80 16.62 16.65
N MET A 181 23.45 17.77 16.80
CA MET A 181 24.46 17.98 17.84
C MET A 181 23.76 18.04 19.18
N ARG A 182 24.32 17.37 20.20
CA ARG A 182 23.70 17.33 21.53
C ARG A 182 24.73 17.47 22.61
N PHE A 183 24.33 18.12 23.69
CA PHE A 183 25.18 18.41 24.82
C PHE A 183 24.51 17.95 26.11
N GLU A 184 25.18 17.07 26.84
CA GLU A 184 24.67 16.59 28.14
C GLU A 184 24.65 17.70 29.20
N ASN A 185 25.61 18.64 29.10
CA ASN A 185 25.66 19.85 29.91
C ASN A 185 25.81 21.08 29.00
N THR A 186 24.97 22.10 29.22
CA THR A 186 25.00 23.35 28.45
C THR A 186 26.24 24.19 28.73
N ASP A 187 26.98 23.95 29.83
CA ASP A 187 28.29 24.55 30.07
C ASP A 187 29.28 24.25 28.92
N PHE A 188 29.15 23.09 28.28
CA PHE A 188 29.99 22.70 27.15
C PHE A 188 29.79 23.57 25.90
N LEU A 189 28.65 24.27 25.78
CA LEU A 189 28.39 25.17 24.66
C LEU A 189 29.33 26.39 24.66
N THR A 190 29.87 26.75 25.82
CA THR A 190 30.84 27.85 25.97
C THR A 190 32.29 27.40 25.73
N ASN A 191 32.52 26.09 25.63
CA ASN A 191 33.84 25.53 25.35
C ASN A 191 33.98 25.25 23.85
N ASP A 192 34.73 26.11 23.18
CA ASP A 192 35.00 26.03 21.74
C ASP A 192 35.57 24.68 21.28
N GLU A 193 36.41 24.03 22.08
CA GLU A 193 36.99 22.73 21.73
C GLU A 193 35.94 21.62 21.74
N VAL A 194 35.08 21.60 22.76
CA VAL A 194 33.99 20.62 22.88
C VAL A 194 32.94 20.85 21.80
N LEU A 195 32.56 22.10 21.56
CA LEU A 195 31.62 22.49 20.51
C LEU A 195 32.15 22.11 19.13
N ASN A 196 33.43 22.40 18.84
CA ASN A 196 34.06 22.05 17.56
C ASN A 196 34.14 20.53 17.38
N LYS A 197 34.47 19.79 18.44
CA LYS A 197 34.48 18.32 18.41
C LYS A 197 33.11 17.74 18.05
N GLU A 198 32.04 18.24 18.68
CA GLU A 198 30.67 17.78 18.37
C GLU A 198 30.21 18.20 16.96
N TYR A 199 30.57 19.40 16.51
CA TYR A 199 30.30 19.84 15.15
C TYR A 199 30.99 18.95 14.12
N LEU A 200 32.26 18.59 14.34
CA LEU A 200 33.01 17.67 13.48
C LEU A 200 32.43 16.25 13.52
N ARG A 201 32.00 15.75 14.69
CA ARG A 201 31.32 14.45 14.81
C ARG A 201 30.05 14.41 13.99
N ALA A 202 29.16 15.39 14.16
CA ALA A 202 27.91 15.48 13.42
C ALA A 202 28.14 15.68 11.92
N SER A 203 29.13 16.49 11.53
CA SER A 203 29.54 16.66 10.13
C SER A 203 30.06 15.36 9.51
N SER A 204 30.84 14.56 10.27
CA SER A 204 31.29 13.24 9.84
C SER A 204 30.13 12.28 9.64
N LYS A 205 29.11 12.30 10.53
CA LYS A 205 27.91 11.47 10.36
C LYS A 205 27.10 11.85 9.12
N ILE A 206 26.99 13.14 8.83
CA ILE A 206 26.39 13.61 7.59
C ILE A 206 27.20 13.10 6.39
N GLN A 207 28.53 13.22 6.42
CA GLN A 207 29.40 12.74 5.35
C GLN A 207 29.25 11.23 5.12
N GLU A 208 29.19 10.41 6.18
CA GLU A 208 28.95 8.96 6.07
C GLU A 208 27.63 8.65 5.35
N ILE A 209 26.54 9.33 5.71
CA ILE A 209 25.23 9.16 5.06
C ILE A 209 25.28 9.63 3.61
N VAL A 210 25.89 10.77 3.34
CA VAL A 210 26.06 11.32 1.99
C VAL A 210 26.89 10.38 1.12
N ASP A 211 27.94 9.77 1.66
CA ASP A 211 28.77 8.81 0.95
C ASP A 211 27.95 7.57 0.57
N ILE A 212 27.14 7.04 1.48
CA ILE A 212 26.21 5.92 1.19
C ILE A 212 25.21 6.32 0.11
N LEU A 213 24.62 7.53 0.21
CA LEU A 213 23.67 7.99 -0.79
C LEU A 213 24.34 8.22 -2.15
N ASN A 214 25.59 8.67 -2.20
CA ASN A 214 26.35 8.88 -3.45
C ASN A 214 26.95 7.59 -4.04
N GLN A 215 26.91 6.46 -3.34
CA GLN A 215 27.35 5.17 -3.90
C GLN A 215 26.55 4.85 -5.16
N LYS A 216 27.25 4.26 -6.14
CA LYS A 216 26.61 3.82 -7.40
C LYS A 216 25.47 2.87 -7.09
N ASP A 217 24.39 3.01 -7.85
CA ASP A 217 23.28 2.08 -7.75
C ASP A 217 23.75 0.67 -8.09
N SER A 218 23.31 -0.28 -7.28
CA SER A 218 23.60 -1.71 -7.41
C SER A 218 22.34 -2.48 -7.03
N ASP A 219 22.11 -3.61 -7.70
CA ASP A 219 21.02 -4.51 -7.35
C ASP A 219 21.23 -5.16 -5.97
N GLU A 220 22.40 -4.99 -5.35
CA GLU A 220 22.69 -5.46 -3.99
C GLU A 220 21.82 -4.80 -2.90
N TYR A 221 21.31 -3.59 -3.17
CA TYR A 221 20.43 -2.86 -2.25
C TYR A 221 18.96 -3.27 -2.40
N GLU A 222 18.60 -3.90 -3.52
CA GLU A 222 17.24 -4.40 -3.71
C GLU A 222 16.97 -5.58 -2.76
N PRO A 223 15.78 -5.67 -2.16
CA PRO A 223 15.48 -6.75 -1.23
C PRO A 223 15.66 -8.12 -1.90
N ILE A 224 16.43 -9.00 -1.28
CA ILE A 224 16.59 -10.38 -1.76
C ILE A 224 15.23 -11.07 -1.66
N GLN A 225 14.64 -11.33 -2.82
CA GLN A 225 13.31 -11.90 -2.95
C GLN A 225 13.40 -13.43 -3.14
N PRO A 226 12.93 -14.24 -2.17
CA PRO A 226 12.81 -15.69 -2.37
C PRO A 226 11.82 -16.03 -3.49
N PRO A 227 11.88 -17.27 -4.04
CA PRO A 227 10.90 -17.73 -5.00
C PRO A 227 9.46 -17.58 -4.52
N ILE A 228 8.60 -17.05 -5.40
CA ILE A 228 7.20 -16.79 -5.09
C ILE A 228 6.40 -18.09 -5.08
N LYS A 229 5.64 -18.31 -4.00
CA LYS A 229 4.65 -19.39 -3.93
C LYS A 229 3.27 -18.82 -4.24
N MET A 230 2.74 -19.15 -5.41
CA MET A 230 1.41 -18.69 -5.84
C MET A 230 0.27 -19.45 -5.15
N GLY A 231 -0.92 -18.86 -5.19
CA GLY A 231 -2.16 -19.51 -4.75
C GLY A 231 -2.26 -19.72 -3.23
N GLN A 232 -1.36 -19.11 -2.46
CA GLN A 232 -1.52 -19.10 -1.01
C GLN A 232 -2.83 -18.35 -0.67
N THR A 233 -3.55 -18.79 0.36
CA THR A 233 -4.79 -18.14 0.83
C THR A 233 -4.58 -17.43 2.16
N PHE A 234 -5.60 -16.77 2.69
CA PHE A 234 -5.64 -16.31 4.07
C PHE A 234 -6.53 -17.18 4.95
N THR A 235 -6.32 -17.12 6.26
CA THR A 235 -7.18 -17.76 7.28
C THR A 235 -7.69 -16.71 8.26
N SER A 236 -9.00 -16.65 8.50
CA SER A 236 -9.59 -15.77 9.52
C SER A 236 -9.45 -16.39 10.91
N ASN A 237 -9.17 -15.57 11.92
CA ASN A 237 -9.08 -15.99 13.31
C ASN A 237 -10.45 -16.35 13.93
N ILE A 238 -11.53 -15.79 13.40
CA ILE A 238 -12.88 -15.90 13.97
C ILE A 238 -13.91 -16.45 12.98
N GLY A 239 -13.66 -16.35 11.67
CA GLY A 239 -14.58 -16.77 10.62
C GLY A 239 -15.83 -15.88 10.50
N GLN A 240 -16.67 -16.16 9.50
CA GLN A 240 -17.88 -15.38 9.24
C GLN A 240 -18.87 -15.46 10.40
N GLU A 241 -19.28 -16.68 10.79
CA GLU A 241 -20.26 -16.89 11.86
C GLU A 241 -19.83 -16.22 13.18
N GLY A 242 -18.54 -16.25 13.50
CA GLY A 242 -18.02 -15.63 14.70
C GLY A 242 -18.04 -14.11 14.64
N TYR A 243 -17.74 -13.49 13.49
CA TYR A 243 -17.86 -12.04 13.33
C TYR A 243 -19.31 -11.58 13.36
N GLU A 244 -20.22 -12.28 12.67
CA GLU A 244 -21.66 -12.01 12.73
C GLU A 244 -22.20 -12.11 14.16
N ALA A 245 -21.68 -13.06 14.96
CA ALA A 245 -22.00 -13.16 16.38
C ALA A 245 -21.51 -11.93 17.18
N HIS A 246 -20.37 -11.34 16.85
CA HIS A 246 -19.93 -10.07 17.43
C HIS A 246 -20.93 -8.95 17.13
N VAL A 247 -21.34 -8.82 15.87
CA VAL A 247 -22.31 -7.79 15.42
C VAL A 247 -23.63 -7.94 16.16
N LYS A 248 -24.19 -9.15 16.20
CA LYS A 248 -25.41 -9.47 16.94
C LYS A 248 -25.28 -9.09 18.42
N LYS A 249 -24.15 -9.43 19.06
CA LYS A 249 -23.93 -9.14 20.47
C LYS A 249 -23.82 -7.64 20.76
N LEU A 250 -23.18 -6.89 19.87
CA LEU A 250 -23.11 -5.43 19.99
C LEU A 250 -24.48 -4.78 19.80
N LYS A 251 -25.30 -5.25 18.86
CA LYS A 251 -26.69 -4.78 18.70
C LYS A 251 -27.53 -5.02 19.96
N GLU A 252 -27.31 -6.10 20.70
CA GLU A 252 -27.94 -6.31 22.01
C GLU A 252 -27.54 -5.22 23.03
N HIS A 253 -26.27 -4.84 23.06
CA HIS A 253 -25.77 -3.76 23.93
C HIS A 253 -26.31 -2.38 23.51
N ILE A 254 -26.41 -2.13 22.20
CA ILE A 254 -27.01 -0.90 21.66
C ILE A 254 -28.49 -0.80 22.08
N LYS A 255 -29.26 -1.89 21.92
CA LYS A 255 -30.68 -1.94 22.33
C LYS A 255 -30.89 -1.70 23.83
N LYS A 256 -29.92 -2.08 24.66
CA LYS A 256 -29.93 -1.82 26.11
C LYS A 256 -29.53 -0.40 26.48
N GLY A 257 -28.97 0.36 25.54
CA GLY A 257 -28.39 1.68 25.81
C GLY A 257 -27.02 1.63 26.48
N ASP A 258 -26.31 0.50 26.45
CA ASP A 258 -24.93 0.40 26.97
C ASP A 258 -23.97 1.25 26.12
N ILE A 259 -24.17 1.23 24.80
CA ILE A 259 -23.36 1.91 23.79
C ILE A 259 -24.27 2.43 22.67
N ILE A 260 -23.79 3.42 21.92
CA ILE A 260 -24.42 3.91 20.69
C ILE A 260 -23.80 3.21 19.48
N GLN A 261 -22.47 3.03 19.51
CA GLN A 261 -21.70 2.36 18.48
C GLN A 261 -20.50 1.62 19.10
N ALA A 262 -20.08 0.52 18.48
CA ALA A 262 -18.80 -0.12 18.72
C ALA A 262 -18.19 -0.63 17.42
N VAL A 263 -16.86 -0.70 17.35
CA VAL A 263 -16.12 -1.07 16.14
C VAL A 263 -15.35 -2.37 16.40
N PRO A 264 -15.99 -3.57 16.33
CA PRO A 264 -15.29 -4.84 16.41
C PRO A 264 -14.46 -5.08 15.15
N SER A 265 -13.41 -5.86 15.28
CA SER A 265 -12.49 -6.20 14.22
C SER A 265 -12.22 -7.70 14.16
N GLN A 266 -11.74 -8.15 13.01
CA GLN A 266 -11.23 -9.50 12.80
C GLN A 266 -9.91 -9.45 12.05
N ARG A 267 -9.11 -10.51 12.22
CA ARG A 267 -7.77 -10.61 11.66
C ARG A 267 -7.68 -11.83 10.76
N ILE A 268 -7.07 -11.64 9.60
CA ILE A 268 -6.68 -12.72 8.71
C ILE A 268 -5.16 -12.87 8.70
N ALA A 269 -4.69 -14.11 8.69
CA ALA A 269 -3.30 -14.49 8.49
C ALA A 269 -3.11 -14.90 7.03
N ARG A 270 -2.25 -14.18 6.29
CA ARG A 270 -1.95 -14.43 4.87
C ARG A 270 -0.47 -14.83 4.71
N PRO A 271 -0.16 -16.13 4.64
CA PRO A 271 1.19 -16.60 4.34
C PRO A 271 1.68 -16.09 2.98
N THR A 272 2.92 -15.61 2.89
CA THR A 272 3.51 -15.14 1.62
C THR A 272 5.02 -15.30 1.66
N THR A 273 5.64 -15.58 0.51
CA THR A 273 7.11 -15.58 0.36
C THR A 273 7.66 -14.25 -0.13
N LEU A 274 6.81 -13.23 -0.30
CA LEU A 274 7.27 -11.87 -0.58
C LEU A 274 8.15 -11.33 0.54
N HIS A 275 9.20 -10.64 0.14
CA HIS A 275 9.94 -9.77 1.05
C HIS A 275 9.02 -8.61 1.48
N PRO A 276 8.94 -8.27 2.78
CA PRO A 276 8.01 -7.26 3.30
C PRO A 276 8.14 -5.88 2.62
N PHE A 277 9.37 -5.47 2.28
CA PHE A 277 9.57 -4.21 1.55
C PHE A 277 8.95 -4.20 0.14
N ASN A 278 8.87 -5.34 -0.55
CA ASN A 278 8.20 -5.41 -1.86
C ASN A 278 6.68 -5.26 -1.74
N ILE A 279 6.10 -5.70 -0.62
CA ILE A 279 4.70 -5.41 -0.27
C ILE A 279 4.52 -3.90 -0.10
N TYR A 280 5.42 -3.23 0.63
CA TYR A 280 5.38 -1.77 0.79
C TYR A 280 5.50 -1.02 -0.55
N LYS A 281 6.45 -1.41 -1.40
CA LYS A 281 6.62 -0.83 -2.75
C LYS A 281 5.31 -0.88 -3.53
N GLN A 282 4.62 -2.02 -3.51
CA GLN A 282 3.36 -2.17 -4.21
C GLN A 282 2.20 -1.42 -3.54
N LEU A 283 2.19 -1.35 -2.20
CA LEU A 283 1.16 -0.62 -1.45
C LEU A 283 1.14 0.87 -1.84
N ARG A 284 2.31 1.48 -2.04
CA ARG A 284 2.45 2.88 -2.51
C ARG A 284 1.78 3.11 -3.86
N THR A 285 1.83 2.12 -4.75
CA THR A 285 1.25 2.20 -6.09
C THR A 285 -0.26 1.98 -6.07
N VAL A 286 -0.74 1.08 -5.21
CA VAL A 286 -2.17 0.69 -5.17
C VAL A 286 -2.99 1.64 -4.31
N ASN A 287 -2.48 2.07 -3.16
CA ASN A 287 -3.24 2.85 -2.18
C ASN A 287 -2.40 4.01 -1.59
N PRO A 288 -1.98 5.00 -2.40
CA PRO A 288 -1.29 6.17 -1.88
C PRO A 288 -2.18 6.88 -0.84
N SER A 289 -1.64 7.13 0.35
CA SER A 289 -2.42 7.63 1.49
C SER A 289 -1.68 8.77 2.21
N PRO A 290 -2.40 9.60 3.00
CA PRO A 290 -1.81 10.69 3.79
C PRO A 290 -0.69 10.23 4.72
N TYR A 291 -0.72 8.98 5.21
CA TYR A 291 0.33 8.41 6.02
C TYR A 291 0.74 7.05 5.47
N MET A 292 1.89 6.98 4.81
CA MET A 292 2.52 5.74 4.41
C MET A 292 3.75 5.50 5.27
N PHE A 293 3.91 4.25 5.71
CA PHE A 293 5.03 3.89 6.55
C PHE A 293 5.50 2.45 6.31
N TYR A 294 6.82 2.30 6.38
CA TYR A 294 7.50 1.03 6.50
C TYR A 294 8.38 1.10 7.73
N ILE A 295 8.08 0.27 8.73
CA ILE A 295 8.86 0.15 9.96
C ILE A 295 9.51 -1.23 9.95
N ASP A 296 10.83 -1.28 9.95
CA ASP A 296 11.59 -2.52 10.06
C ASP A 296 12.11 -2.67 11.48
N MET A 297 11.54 -3.63 12.21
CA MET A 297 11.97 -3.96 13.58
C MET A 297 12.91 -5.17 13.60
N VAL A 298 13.50 -5.49 12.44
CA VAL A 298 14.35 -6.66 12.19
C VAL A 298 13.55 -7.98 12.21
N ASP A 299 12.93 -8.31 13.33
CA ASP A 299 12.18 -9.56 13.55
C ASP A 299 10.75 -9.53 12.98
N PHE A 300 10.18 -8.34 12.84
CA PHE A 300 8.88 -8.11 12.21
C PHE A 300 8.85 -6.75 11.54
N GLN A 301 7.91 -6.57 10.61
CA GLN A 301 7.75 -5.32 9.88
C GLN A 301 6.32 -4.82 9.99
N VAL A 302 6.17 -3.50 10.04
CA VAL A 302 4.89 -2.81 9.99
C VAL A 302 4.80 -2.04 8.69
N ILE A 303 3.81 -2.37 7.87
CA ILE A 303 3.66 -1.88 6.49
C ILE A 303 2.26 -1.25 6.39
N GLY A 304 2.16 0.06 6.20
CA GLY A 304 0.85 0.72 6.22
C GLY A 304 0.69 1.89 5.27
N ALA A 305 -0.56 2.14 4.92
CA ALA A 305 -1.04 3.28 4.15
C ALA A 305 -2.33 3.78 4.80
N SER A 306 -2.18 4.47 5.93
CA SER A 306 -3.30 4.92 6.74
C SER A 306 -3.97 6.16 6.13
N PRO A 307 -5.31 6.17 6.03
CA PRO A 307 -6.06 7.32 5.56
C PRO A 307 -6.30 8.40 6.64
N GLU A 308 -6.09 8.10 7.92
CA GLU A 308 -6.69 8.87 9.01
C GLU A 308 -5.66 9.36 10.04
N LEU A 309 -5.68 10.67 10.28
CA LEU A 309 -4.91 11.33 11.34
C LEU A 309 -5.51 10.96 12.70
N LEU A 310 -4.68 10.46 13.63
CA LEU A 310 -5.08 10.31 15.02
C LEU A 310 -5.01 11.66 15.72
N VAL A 311 -3.79 12.20 15.85
CA VAL A 311 -3.54 13.49 16.49
C VAL A 311 -2.26 14.12 15.95
N LYS A 312 -2.34 15.41 15.69
CA LYS A 312 -1.21 16.26 15.32
C LYS A 312 -1.14 17.48 16.22
N MET A 313 0.07 17.88 16.59
CA MET A 313 0.34 19.13 17.28
C MET A 313 1.37 19.96 16.50
N ASP A 314 1.08 21.24 16.28
CA ASP A 314 2.00 22.16 15.62
C ASP A 314 2.82 23.02 16.60
N SER A 315 3.72 23.85 16.06
CA SER A 315 4.59 24.73 16.82
C SER A 315 3.86 25.82 17.61
N LYS A 316 2.56 26.06 17.33
CA LYS A 316 1.70 27.01 18.05
C LYS A 316 0.83 26.32 19.10
N LYS A 317 1.18 25.09 19.49
CA LYS A 317 0.42 24.25 20.42
C LYS A 317 -1.00 23.94 19.93
N LYS A 318 -1.29 24.06 18.62
CA LYS A 318 -2.61 23.68 18.08
C LYS A 318 -2.66 22.16 17.94
N VAL A 319 -3.55 21.53 18.69
CA VAL A 319 -3.86 20.10 18.60
C VAL A 319 -4.99 19.92 17.59
N ILE A 320 -4.85 18.97 16.68
CA ILE A 320 -5.79 18.72 15.59
C ILE A 320 -6.04 17.22 15.48
N THR A 321 -7.30 16.84 15.26
CA THR A 321 -7.70 15.50 14.84
C THR A 321 -8.72 15.58 13.70
N HIS A 322 -8.77 14.56 12.85
CA HIS A 322 -9.66 14.49 11.68
C HIS A 322 -10.57 13.27 11.78
N PRO A 323 -11.77 13.41 12.36
CA PRO A 323 -12.78 12.37 12.29
C PRO A 323 -13.16 12.11 10.82
N ILE A 324 -13.12 10.85 10.42
CA ILE A 324 -13.54 10.38 9.09
C ILE A 324 -14.66 9.36 9.26
N ALA A 325 -15.78 9.57 8.57
CA ALA A 325 -16.87 8.60 8.49
C ALA A 325 -17.65 8.77 7.19
N GLY A 326 -18.50 7.80 6.87
CA GLY A 326 -19.20 7.76 5.60
C GLY A 326 -18.26 7.50 4.42
N THR A 327 -18.64 6.57 3.57
CA THR A 327 -17.81 6.18 2.43
C THR A 327 -18.69 5.97 1.22
N ILE A 328 -18.35 6.63 0.11
CA ILE A 328 -18.95 6.31 -1.18
C ILE A 328 -17.85 6.16 -2.23
N ARG A 329 -18.10 5.35 -3.25
CA ARG A 329 -17.17 5.14 -4.36
C ARG A 329 -16.96 6.45 -5.14
N ARG A 330 -15.84 6.55 -5.84
CA ARG A 330 -15.65 7.61 -6.86
C ARG A 330 -16.55 7.35 -8.08
N GLY A 331 -17.01 8.43 -8.69
CA GLY A 331 -17.74 8.40 -9.96
C GLY A 331 -16.82 8.08 -11.14
N LYS A 332 -17.39 7.58 -12.24
CA LYS A 332 -16.65 7.32 -13.48
C LYS A 332 -16.43 8.61 -14.29
N THR A 333 -17.29 9.60 -14.09
CA THR A 333 -17.16 10.96 -14.63
C THR A 333 -17.16 11.98 -13.48
N LEU A 334 -16.75 13.22 -13.75
CA LEU A 334 -16.77 14.28 -12.74
C LEU A 334 -18.19 14.57 -12.25
N GLU A 335 -19.17 14.50 -13.15
CA GLU A 335 -20.58 14.71 -12.86
C GLU A 335 -21.13 13.60 -11.95
N GLU A 336 -20.88 12.32 -12.27
CA GLU A 336 -21.26 11.19 -11.40
C GLU A 336 -20.55 11.31 -10.04
N ASP A 337 -19.29 11.74 -10.02
CA ASP A 337 -18.50 11.87 -8.80
C ASP A 337 -19.04 12.95 -7.86
N ASP A 338 -19.51 14.08 -8.43
CA ASP A 338 -20.15 15.16 -7.70
C ASP A 338 -21.57 14.78 -7.25
N GLU A 339 -22.35 14.05 -8.07
CA GLU A 339 -23.64 13.50 -7.67
C GLU A 339 -23.51 12.55 -6.47
N LEU A 340 -22.54 11.64 -6.50
CA LEU A 340 -22.23 10.73 -5.39
C LEU A 340 -21.77 11.51 -4.14
N ALA A 341 -21.05 12.62 -4.31
CA ALA A 341 -20.66 13.49 -3.20
C ALA A 341 -21.89 14.14 -2.54
N VAL A 342 -22.85 14.62 -3.36
CA VAL A 342 -24.12 15.16 -2.87
C VAL A 342 -24.97 14.08 -2.19
N GLU A 343 -24.98 12.86 -2.72
CA GLU A 343 -25.66 11.71 -2.11
C GLU A 343 -25.10 11.42 -0.71
N LEU A 344 -23.78 11.31 -0.58
CA LEU A 344 -23.11 11.08 0.71
C LEU A 344 -23.39 12.22 1.71
N LEU A 345 -23.35 13.47 1.25
CA LEU A 345 -23.71 14.64 2.07
C LEU A 345 -25.20 14.66 2.45
N SER A 346 -26.06 14.00 1.69
CA SER A 346 -27.51 13.97 1.95
C SER A 346 -27.93 12.76 2.80
N SER A 347 -27.07 11.75 2.93
CA SER A 347 -27.32 10.57 3.74
C SER A 347 -27.50 10.93 5.22
N LEU A 348 -28.72 10.74 5.74
CA LEU A 348 -29.02 10.97 7.14
C LEU A 348 -28.26 10.00 8.06
N LYS A 349 -28.06 8.76 7.60
CA LYS A 349 -27.30 7.74 8.33
C LYS A 349 -25.86 8.18 8.50
N ASP A 350 -25.13 8.39 7.40
CA ASP A 350 -23.69 8.74 7.44
C ASP A 350 -23.44 10.04 8.19
N ARG A 351 -24.31 11.04 8.03
CA ARG A 351 -24.22 12.30 8.77
C ARG A 351 -24.41 12.10 10.28
N SER A 352 -25.36 11.26 10.69
CA SER A 352 -25.62 11.03 12.11
C SER A 352 -24.43 10.34 12.80
N GLU A 353 -23.85 9.33 12.15
CA GLU A 353 -22.64 8.65 12.62
C GLU A 353 -21.46 9.60 12.67
N HIS A 354 -21.26 10.40 11.63
CA HIS A 354 -20.15 11.34 11.56
C HIS A 354 -20.25 12.43 12.65
N VAL A 355 -21.43 13.01 12.87
CA VAL A 355 -21.63 14.03 13.91
C VAL A 355 -21.35 13.49 15.31
N MET A 356 -21.71 12.23 15.58
CA MET A 356 -21.38 11.58 16.85
C MET A 356 -19.85 11.46 17.05
N LEU A 357 -19.11 11.10 16.00
CA LEU A 357 -17.64 11.02 16.05
C LEU A 357 -16.98 12.39 16.20
N VAL A 358 -17.55 13.43 15.58
CA VAL A 358 -17.12 14.82 15.78
C VAL A 358 -17.31 15.25 17.22
N ASP A 359 -18.45 14.91 17.85
CA ASP A 359 -18.67 15.25 19.25
C ASP A 359 -17.70 14.51 20.19
N LEU A 360 -17.42 13.24 19.92
CA LEU A 360 -16.39 12.49 20.66
C LEU A 360 -15.01 13.14 20.53
N ALA A 361 -14.61 13.53 19.31
CA ALA A 361 -13.35 14.24 19.07
C ALA A 361 -13.30 15.61 19.79
N ARG A 362 -14.41 16.35 19.85
CA ARG A 362 -14.51 17.59 20.63
C ARG A 362 -14.32 17.33 22.12
N ASN A 363 -14.90 16.27 22.66
CA ASN A 363 -14.76 15.88 24.06
C ASN A 363 -13.30 15.52 24.39
N ASP A 364 -12.64 14.76 23.51
CA ASP A 364 -11.24 14.38 23.67
C ASP A 364 -10.29 15.58 23.61
N ILE A 365 -10.51 16.53 22.68
CA ILE A 365 -9.72 17.77 22.59
C ILE A 365 -9.98 18.67 23.81
N ASN A 366 -11.24 18.85 24.23
CA ASN A 366 -11.61 19.70 25.36
C ASN A 366 -10.99 19.24 26.69
N ARG A 367 -10.71 17.95 26.86
CA ARG A 367 -10.09 17.43 28.08
C ARG A 367 -8.68 17.96 28.32
N VAL A 368 -7.98 18.38 27.27
CA VAL A 368 -6.57 18.82 27.32
C VAL A 368 -6.33 20.24 26.79
N CYS A 369 -7.19 20.75 25.92
CA CYS A 369 -7.09 22.08 25.34
C CYS A 369 -7.88 23.13 26.14
N ASP A 370 -7.60 24.41 25.89
CA ASP A 370 -8.41 25.50 26.41
C ASP A 370 -9.80 25.45 25.74
N GLY A 371 -10.84 25.20 26.54
CA GLY A 371 -12.23 25.08 26.05
C GLY A 371 -12.76 26.32 25.32
N ARG A 372 -12.11 27.49 25.47
CA ARG A 372 -12.43 28.71 24.71
C ARG A 372 -11.91 28.66 23.27
N THR A 373 -10.92 27.82 23.01
CA THR A 373 -10.24 27.67 21.71
C THR A 373 -10.70 26.44 20.93
N THR A 374 -11.36 25.48 21.59
CA THR A 374 -11.84 24.27 20.94
C THR A 374 -12.89 24.60 19.89
N SER A 375 -12.62 24.19 18.65
CA SER A 375 -13.39 24.55 17.47
C SER A 375 -13.54 23.33 16.55
N VAL A 376 -14.68 23.27 15.85
CA VAL A 376 -14.84 22.42 14.68
C VAL A 376 -14.55 23.28 13.47
N ASP A 377 -13.29 23.29 13.04
CA ASP A 377 -12.78 24.18 11.98
C ASP A 377 -13.36 23.82 10.61
N LYS A 378 -13.67 22.53 10.39
CA LYS A 378 -14.37 22.03 9.21
C LYS A 378 -15.40 21.02 9.67
N LEU A 379 -16.62 21.11 9.16
CA LEU A 379 -17.71 20.19 9.51
C LEU A 379 -18.30 19.59 8.23
N LEU A 380 -18.38 18.27 8.17
CA LEU A 380 -19.06 17.50 7.11
C LEU A 380 -18.60 17.91 5.70
N THR A 381 -17.29 17.99 5.50
CA THR A 381 -16.71 18.26 4.18
C THR A 381 -16.44 16.97 3.43
N VAL A 382 -16.73 16.91 2.13
CA VAL A 382 -16.37 15.75 1.32
C VAL A 382 -14.89 15.85 0.94
N GLN A 383 -14.13 14.83 1.32
CA GLN A 383 -12.75 14.67 0.87
C GLN A 383 -12.66 13.51 -0.12
N LYS A 384 -12.16 13.81 -1.32
CA LYS A 384 -11.99 12.85 -2.41
C LYS A 384 -10.62 12.18 -2.30
N PHE A 385 -10.61 10.84 -2.31
CA PHE A 385 -9.41 10.00 -2.41
C PHE A 385 -9.41 9.27 -3.76
N SER A 386 -8.38 8.47 -4.03
CA SER A 386 -8.16 7.82 -5.32
C SER A 386 -9.31 6.90 -5.75
N HIS A 387 -9.95 6.20 -4.81
CA HIS A 387 -10.99 5.19 -5.09
C HIS A 387 -12.32 5.43 -4.36
N VAL A 388 -12.31 6.25 -3.31
CA VAL A 388 -13.47 6.57 -2.48
C VAL A 388 -13.48 8.05 -2.14
N GLN A 389 -14.61 8.55 -1.63
CA GLN A 389 -14.72 9.86 -0.99
C GLN A 389 -15.41 9.71 0.38
N HIS A 390 -15.00 10.53 1.35
CA HIS A 390 -15.40 10.43 2.75
C HIS A 390 -15.96 11.75 3.29
N LEU A 391 -16.83 11.69 4.31
CA LEU A 391 -17.11 12.86 5.13
C LEU A 391 -15.97 13.04 6.12
N VAL A 392 -15.39 14.23 6.12
CA VAL A 392 -14.27 14.61 6.96
C VAL A 392 -14.62 15.90 7.70
N SER A 393 -14.30 15.91 8.99
CA SER A 393 -14.33 17.10 9.82
C SER A 393 -12.96 17.35 10.42
N GLU A 394 -12.70 18.58 10.83
CA GLU A 394 -11.50 18.98 11.55
C GLU A 394 -11.89 19.55 12.89
N VAL A 395 -11.42 18.93 13.97
CA VAL A 395 -11.58 19.44 15.32
C VAL A 395 -10.22 19.85 15.83
N SER A 396 -10.14 21.04 16.41
CA SER A 396 -8.89 21.57 16.93
C SER A 396 -9.08 22.31 18.25
N GLY A 397 -7.96 22.54 18.94
CA GLY A 397 -7.89 23.39 20.12
C GLY A 397 -6.45 23.77 20.43
N THR A 398 -6.25 24.81 21.22
CA THR A 398 -4.92 25.17 21.75
C THR A 398 -4.67 24.43 23.05
N LEU A 399 -3.57 23.66 23.10
CA LEU A 399 -3.19 22.90 24.29
C LEU A 399 -2.99 23.84 25.48
N ARG A 400 -3.51 23.46 26.66
CA ARG A 400 -3.31 24.23 27.89
C ARG A 400 -1.84 24.23 28.31
N ASP A 401 -1.42 25.28 29.01
CA ASP A 401 -0.03 25.42 29.45
C ASP A 401 0.40 24.37 30.49
N ASP A 402 -0.54 23.74 31.19
CA ASP A 402 -0.29 22.65 32.14
C ASP A 402 -0.28 21.25 31.49
N LYS A 403 -0.30 21.18 30.15
CA LYS A 403 -0.35 19.94 29.39
C LYS A 403 0.78 19.84 28.37
N THR A 404 1.12 18.61 28.01
CA THR A 404 2.11 18.30 26.98
C THR A 404 1.47 17.61 25.77
N ARG A 405 2.21 17.51 24.67
CA ARG A 405 1.78 16.71 23.49
C ARG A 405 1.52 15.24 23.83
N PHE A 406 2.12 14.72 24.90
CA PHE A 406 1.87 13.38 25.39
C PHE A 406 0.49 13.27 26.04
N ASP A 407 0.06 14.28 26.81
CA ASP A 407 -1.32 14.36 27.31
C ASP A 407 -2.34 14.45 26.17
N ALA A 408 -2.03 15.23 25.12
CA ALA A 408 -2.87 15.33 23.94
C ALA A 408 -3.09 13.96 23.27
N PHE A 409 -2.02 13.19 23.11
CA PHE A 409 -2.11 11.82 22.61
C PHE A 409 -2.96 10.93 23.54
N ARG A 410 -2.69 10.91 24.85
CA ARG A 410 -3.43 10.08 25.82
C ARG A 410 -4.92 10.36 25.80
N SER A 411 -5.31 11.63 25.61
CA SER A 411 -6.70 12.05 25.59
C SER A 411 -7.45 11.55 24.35
N ILE A 412 -6.81 11.63 23.18
CA ILE A 412 -7.44 11.28 21.90
C ILE A 412 -7.37 9.77 21.63
N PHE A 413 -6.37 9.07 22.16
CA PHE A 413 -6.13 7.65 21.91
C PHE A 413 -7.11 6.71 22.66
N PRO A 414 -7.57 5.60 22.01
CA PRO A 414 -7.63 5.40 20.57
C PRO A 414 -8.75 6.25 19.97
N ALA A 415 -8.74 6.40 18.64
CA ALA A 415 -9.78 7.14 17.94
C ALA A 415 -11.17 6.49 18.12
N GLY A 416 -12.21 7.33 18.11
CA GLY A 416 -13.60 6.89 18.16
C GLY A 416 -13.97 5.97 16.99
N THR A 417 -13.41 6.23 15.81
CA THR A 417 -13.62 5.51 14.55
C THR A 417 -13.17 4.05 14.58
N VAL A 418 -12.37 3.66 15.58
CA VAL A 418 -11.87 2.29 15.76
C VAL A 418 -12.22 1.69 17.12
N SER A 419 -13.00 2.40 17.93
CA SER A 419 -13.41 1.96 19.26
C SER A 419 -14.93 1.98 19.38
N GLY A 420 -15.52 3.15 19.58
CA GLY A 420 -16.96 3.35 19.67
C GLY A 420 -17.36 4.48 20.61
N ALA A 421 -18.66 4.57 20.90
CA ALA A 421 -19.23 5.60 21.76
C ALA A 421 -20.30 5.00 22.71
N PRO A 422 -20.24 5.22 24.03
CA PRO A 422 -19.13 5.82 24.79
C PRO A 422 -17.84 4.97 24.74
N LYS A 423 -16.69 5.63 24.56
CA LYS A 423 -15.38 5.00 24.24
C LYS A 423 -15.02 3.86 25.20
N VAL A 424 -14.97 4.12 26.51
CA VAL A 424 -14.55 3.13 27.52
C VAL A 424 -15.42 1.87 27.50
N LYS A 425 -16.75 2.04 27.47
CA LYS A 425 -17.70 0.92 27.51
C LYS A 425 -17.63 0.07 26.24
N ALA A 426 -17.52 0.72 25.07
CA ALA A 426 -17.35 0.02 23.79
C ALA A 426 -16.07 -0.84 23.81
N MET A 427 -14.94 -0.30 24.28
CA MET A 427 -13.67 -1.02 24.36
C MET A 427 -13.72 -2.21 25.31
N THR A 428 -14.38 -2.10 26.47
CA THR A 428 -14.56 -3.22 27.40
C THR A 428 -15.35 -4.38 26.76
N ILE A 429 -16.38 -4.06 25.96
CA ILE A 429 -17.17 -5.08 25.25
C ILE A 429 -16.34 -5.70 24.13
N ILE A 430 -15.67 -4.89 23.32
CA ILE A 430 -14.81 -5.34 22.21
C ILE A 430 -13.72 -6.28 22.71
N ASN A 431 -13.02 -5.93 23.79
CA ASN A 431 -11.95 -6.78 24.34
C ASN A 431 -12.44 -8.19 24.66
N LYS A 432 -13.66 -8.32 25.21
CA LYS A 432 -14.27 -9.62 25.53
C LYS A 432 -14.69 -10.40 24.29
N LEU A 433 -15.21 -9.70 23.28
CA LEU A 433 -15.65 -10.32 22.03
C LEU A 433 -14.46 -10.82 21.22
N GLU A 434 -13.48 -9.95 20.97
CA GLU A 434 -12.31 -10.29 20.14
C GLU A 434 -11.41 -11.32 20.80
N ASN A 435 -11.26 -11.26 22.13
CA ASN A 435 -10.44 -12.19 22.93
C ASN A 435 -8.99 -12.39 22.44
N GLU A 436 -8.49 -11.44 21.66
CA GLU A 436 -7.12 -11.36 21.18
C GLU A 436 -6.68 -9.90 21.24
N LYS A 437 -5.40 -9.67 21.58
CA LYS A 437 -4.82 -8.32 21.46
C LYS A 437 -4.88 -7.84 20.02
N ARG A 438 -5.21 -6.57 19.83
CA ARG A 438 -5.19 -5.93 18.50
C ARG A 438 -3.78 -5.65 18.01
N GLY A 439 -2.85 -5.41 18.94
CA GLY A 439 -1.47 -5.05 18.63
C GLY A 439 -1.42 -3.74 17.87
N VAL A 440 -0.73 -3.73 16.73
CA VAL A 440 -0.55 -2.52 15.91
C VAL A 440 -1.90 -2.01 15.38
N TYR A 441 -2.85 -2.88 15.02
CA TYR A 441 -4.13 -2.46 14.44
C TYR A 441 -4.88 -1.52 15.38
N ALA A 442 -5.42 -0.42 14.85
CA ALA A 442 -6.11 0.63 15.60
C ALA A 442 -5.25 1.34 16.66
N GLY A 443 -3.96 1.03 16.74
CA GLY A 443 -2.96 1.80 17.48
C GLY A 443 -2.55 3.07 16.73
N ALA A 444 -1.36 3.57 17.02
CA ALA A 444 -0.81 4.76 16.39
C ALA A 444 0.56 4.49 15.78
N VAL A 445 0.83 5.11 14.63
CA VAL A 445 2.16 5.19 14.01
C VAL A 445 2.48 6.67 13.80
N GLY A 446 3.70 7.09 14.11
CA GLY A 446 4.10 8.48 13.92
C GLY A 446 5.34 8.88 14.68
N HIS A 447 5.41 10.16 15.04
CA HIS A 447 6.62 10.75 15.61
C HIS A 447 6.39 11.87 16.63
N TRP A 448 7.39 12.05 17.50
CA TRP A 448 7.58 13.15 18.43
C TRP A 448 8.95 13.79 18.17
N ALA A 449 8.99 15.05 17.77
CA ALA A 449 10.23 15.72 17.38
C ALA A 449 10.99 16.31 18.58
N TYR A 450 12.29 16.58 18.44
CA TYR A 450 13.12 17.22 19.48
C TYR A 450 12.76 18.67 19.82
N ASP A 451 11.96 19.34 18.97
CA ASP A 451 11.47 20.70 19.19
C ASP A 451 10.53 20.88 20.40
N GLY A 452 10.19 19.79 21.10
CA GLY A 452 9.29 19.77 22.25
C GLY A 452 7.82 20.07 21.92
N LYS A 453 7.50 20.36 20.65
CA LYS A 453 6.19 20.87 20.21
C LYS A 453 5.55 19.97 19.15
N THR A 454 6.29 19.55 18.14
CA THR A 454 5.73 18.79 17.02
C THR A 454 5.45 17.34 17.41
N MET A 455 4.22 16.90 17.15
CA MET A 455 3.80 15.49 17.16
C MET A 455 2.92 15.27 15.95
N ASP A 456 3.10 14.15 15.25
CA ASP A 456 2.24 13.77 14.13
C ASP A 456 2.05 12.25 14.12
N THR A 457 0.81 11.80 14.26
CA THR A 457 0.47 10.38 14.39
C THR A 457 -0.80 10.05 13.62
N CYS A 458 -0.78 8.93 12.91
CA CYS A 458 -1.94 8.36 12.25
C CYS A 458 -2.46 7.14 12.99
N ILE A 459 -3.74 6.82 12.79
CA ILE A 459 -4.31 5.56 13.26
C ILE A 459 -3.71 4.44 12.40
N ALA A 460 -3.29 3.33 12.99
CA ALA A 460 -2.76 2.18 12.26
C ALA A 460 -3.89 1.36 11.58
N LEU A 461 -4.45 1.95 10.51
CA LEU A 461 -5.43 1.38 9.60
C LEU A 461 -4.78 1.02 8.27
N ARG A 462 -5.43 0.12 7.51
CA ARG A 462 -4.89 -0.42 6.24
C ARG A 462 -3.42 -0.84 6.39
N THR A 463 -3.11 -1.43 7.54
CA THR A 463 -1.76 -1.79 7.96
C THR A 463 -1.63 -3.31 7.97
N MET A 464 -0.49 -3.80 7.51
CA MET A 464 -0.05 -5.19 7.59
C MET A 464 1.08 -5.29 8.59
N VAL A 465 0.99 -6.28 9.48
CA VAL A 465 2.15 -6.73 10.25
C VAL A 465 2.72 -7.95 9.56
N TYR A 466 3.98 -7.91 9.15
CA TYR A 466 4.67 -9.05 8.58
C TYR A 466 5.54 -9.69 9.66
N LYS A 467 5.34 -10.97 9.93
CA LYS A 467 6.14 -11.77 10.87
C LYS A 467 6.12 -13.23 10.44
N ASP A 468 7.26 -13.91 10.52
CA ASP A 468 7.37 -15.36 10.27
C ASP A 468 6.75 -15.79 8.93
N SER A 469 7.08 -15.10 7.83
CA SER A 469 6.55 -15.32 6.47
C SER A 469 5.01 -15.19 6.35
N THR A 470 4.39 -14.46 7.26
CA THR A 470 2.95 -14.23 7.29
C THR A 470 2.66 -12.74 7.38
N ALA A 471 1.83 -12.24 6.47
CA ALA A 471 1.23 -10.91 6.56
C ALA A 471 -0.10 -11.02 7.32
N TYR A 472 -0.20 -10.34 8.45
CA TYR A 472 -1.43 -10.23 9.24
C TYR A 472 -2.16 -8.95 8.85
N LEU A 473 -3.41 -9.10 8.42
CA LEU A 473 -4.29 -8.01 8.02
C LEU A 473 -5.46 -7.97 9.00
N GLN A 474 -5.81 -6.80 9.49
CA GLN A 474 -6.92 -6.64 10.44
C GLN A 474 -7.78 -5.45 10.02
N ALA A 475 -9.10 -5.63 10.10
CA ALA A 475 -10.07 -4.60 9.81
C ALA A 475 -11.33 -4.75 10.67
N GLY A 476 -12.03 -3.64 10.85
CA GLY A 476 -13.27 -3.54 11.63
C GLY A 476 -14.28 -2.63 10.93
N GLY A 477 -15.53 -2.73 11.36
CA GLY A 477 -16.69 -1.98 10.87
C GLY A 477 -17.45 -1.36 12.05
N GLY A 478 -18.08 -0.21 11.84
CA GLY A 478 -18.79 0.50 12.90
C GLY A 478 -20.20 -0.07 13.06
N ILE A 479 -20.46 -0.78 14.15
CA ILE A 479 -21.76 -1.40 14.40
C ILE A 479 -22.69 -0.40 15.06
N VAL A 480 -23.79 -0.13 14.37
CA VAL A 480 -24.91 0.72 14.80
C VAL A 480 -26.19 -0.12 14.93
N PHE A 481 -27.29 0.52 15.32
CA PHE A 481 -28.56 -0.17 15.61
C PHE A 481 -29.11 -0.96 14.41
N ASP A 482 -28.97 -0.40 13.21
CA ASP A 482 -29.48 -0.90 11.93
C ASP A 482 -28.43 -1.66 11.10
N SER A 483 -27.24 -1.91 11.65
CA SER A 483 -26.22 -2.73 10.99
C SER A 483 -26.74 -4.15 10.70
N ASP A 484 -26.48 -4.64 9.49
CA ASP A 484 -26.72 -6.04 9.10
C ASP A 484 -25.48 -6.89 9.36
N GLU A 485 -25.65 -8.04 9.99
CA GLU A 485 -24.56 -8.91 10.41
C GLU A 485 -23.65 -9.34 9.23
N TYR A 486 -24.24 -9.70 8.08
CA TYR A 486 -23.50 -10.18 6.92
C TYR A 486 -22.80 -9.04 6.19
N ASP A 487 -23.49 -7.91 6.00
CA ASP A 487 -22.93 -6.75 5.31
C ASP A 487 -21.68 -6.21 6.03
N GLU A 488 -21.70 -6.18 7.37
CA GLU A 488 -20.57 -5.75 8.20
C GLU A 488 -19.39 -6.73 8.12
N TYR A 489 -19.66 -8.04 8.07
CA TYR A 489 -18.63 -9.04 7.80
C TYR A 489 -17.98 -8.79 6.43
N ILE A 490 -18.79 -8.63 5.38
CA ILE A 490 -18.30 -8.36 4.02
C ILE A 490 -17.51 -7.06 3.95
N GLU A 491 -17.92 -6.01 4.66
CA GLU A 491 -17.19 -4.75 4.72
C GLU A 491 -15.77 -4.94 5.29
N THR A 492 -15.63 -5.67 6.40
CA THR A 492 -14.30 -5.94 6.98
C THR A 492 -13.43 -6.78 6.04
N MET A 493 -14.01 -7.76 5.35
CA MET A 493 -13.31 -8.53 4.34
C MET A 493 -12.86 -7.64 3.17
N ASN A 494 -13.71 -6.78 2.65
CA ASN A 494 -13.39 -5.83 1.57
C ASN A 494 -12.24 -4.88 1.96
N LYS A 495 -12.24 -4.37 3.19
CA LYS A 495 -11.16 -3.55 3.74
C LYS A 495 -9.81 -4.29 3.75
N MET A 496 -9.81 -5.57 4.13
CA MET A 496 -8.59 -6.41 4.12
C MET A 496 -8.20 -6.85 2.70
N LEU A 497 -9.16 -7.08 1.82
CA LEU A 497 -8.92 -7.51 0.43
C LEU A 497 -8.09 -6.49 -0.35
N SER A 498 -8.20 -5.20 -0.05
CA SER A 498 -7.31 -4.18 -0.66
C SER A 498 -5.82 -4.46 -0.41
N ASN A 499 -5.47 -4.80 0.84
CA ASN A 499 -4.10 -5.17 1.20
C ASN A 499 -3.74 -6.57 0.68
N ASN A 500 -4.67 -7.52 0.68
CA ASN A 500 -4.43 -8.83 0.07
C ASN A 500 -4.16 -8.73 -1.45
N ASN A 501 -4.92 -7.89 -2.16
CA ASN A 501 -4.72 -7.63 -3.59
C ASN A 501 -3.38 -6.94 -3.86
N THR A 502 -2.90 -6.14 -2.90
CA THR A 502 -1.55 -5.57 -2.96
C THR A 502 -0.49 -6.67 -2.91
N ILE A 503 -0.63 -7.65 -2.02
CA ILE A 503 0.25 -8.83 -1.94
C ILE A 503 0.19 -9.64 -3.24
N LEU A 504 -1.00 -9.96 -3.75
CA LEU A 504 -1.16 -10.72 -5.00
C LEU A 504 -0.48 -10.03 -6.20
N LYS A 505 -0.69 -8.71 -6.37
CA LYS A 505 -0.03 -7.95 -7.43
C LYS A 505 1.49 -7.92 -7.26
N ALA A 506 1.98 -7.82 -6.03
CA ALA A 506 3.41 -7.85 -5.77
C ALA A 506 4.02 -9.24 -6.06
N GLU A 507 3.29 -10.32 -5.81
CA GLU A 507 3.66 -11.71 -6.17
C GLU A 507 3.76 -11.84 -7.69
N GLU A 508 2.76 -11.37 -8.44
CA GLU A 508 2.76 -11.36 -9.91
C GLU A 508 3.94 -10.58 -10.51
N ILE A 509 4.19 -9.36 -10.01
CA ILE A 509 5.32 -8.52 -10.46
C ILE A 509 6.66 -9.19 -10.17
N SER A 510 6.79 -9.81 -8.99
CA SER A 510 8.03 -10.49 -8.60
C SER A 510 8.32 -11.69 -9.50
N ILE A 511 7.31 -12.48 -9.85
CA ILE A 511 7.44 -13.59 -10.82
C ILE A 511 7.84 -13.07 -12.19
N PHE A 512 7.16 -12.02 -12.68
CA PHE A 512 7.49 -11.42 -13.96
C PHE A 512 8.96 -11.00 -14.01
N ASN A 513 9.43 -10.28 -12.99
CA ASN A 513 10.83 -9.86 -12.87
C ASN A 513 11.80 -11.06 -12.82
N MET A 514 11.49 -12.10 -12.04
CA MET A 514 12.31 -13.32 -11.98
C MET A 514 12.37 -14.07 -13.32
N SER A 515 11.24 -14.13 -14.05
CA SER A 515 11.17 -14.78 -15.37
C SER A 515 11.96 -14.02 -16.45
N CYS A 516 11.95 -12.68 -16.40
CA CYS A 516 12.76 -11.85 -17.29
C CYS A 516 14.26 -12.03 -17.02
N ILE A 517 14.67 -12.12 -15.75
CA ILE A 517 16.06 -12.39 -15.36
C ILE A 517 16.48 -13.81 -15.80
N GLY A 518 15.62 -14.81 -15.61
CA GLY A 518 15.87 -16.19 -16.06
C GLY A 518 16.02 -16.29 -17.57
N THR A 519 15.25 -15.51 -18.34
CA THR A 519 15.33 -15.47 -19.82
C THR A 519 16.61 -14.80 -20.29
N LEU A 520 17.05 -13.72 -19.63
CA LEU A 520 18.33 -13.04 -19.90
C LEU A 520 19.55 -13.92 -19.53
N ALA A 521 19.47 -14.65 -18.42
CA ALA A 521 20.51 -15.58 -18.01
C ALA A 521 20.60 -16.80 -18.94
N THR A 522 19.47 -17.34 -19.42
CA THR A 522 19.48 -18.42 -20.42
C THR A 522 19.92 -17.93 -21.80
N THR A 523 19.65 -16.69 -22.20
CA THR A 523 20.23 -16.12 -23.44
C THR A 523 21.72 -15.84 -23.32
N ALA A 524 22.22 -15.40 -22.16
CA ALA A 524 23.66 -15.21 -21.94
C ALA A 524 24.42 -16.55 -21.88
N VAL A 525 23.86 -17.57 -21.22
CA VAL A 525 24.45 -18.91 -21.16
C VAL A 525 24.33 -19.65 -22.49
N SER A 526 23.22 -19.49 -23.22
CA SER A 526 23.12 -20.03 -24.59
C SER A 526 24.02 -19.29 -25.57
N CYS A 527 24.27 -17.98 -25.45
CA CYS A 527 25.29 -17.32 -26.28
C CYS A 527 26.73 -17.77 -25.96
N PHE A 528 27.05 -18.13 -24.70
CA PHE A 528 28.36 -18.68 -24.35
C PHE A 528 28.51 -20.17 -24.71
N ILE A 529 27.44 -20.96 -24.64
CA ILE A 529 27.46 -22.39 -25.03
C ILE A 529 27.36 -22.55 -26.55
N PHE A 530 26.57 -21.75 -27.26
CA PHE A 530 26.51 -21.77 -28.73
C PHE A 530 27.78 -21.21 -29.38
N GLY A 531 28.48 -20.26 -28.74
CA GLY A 531 29.79 -19.77 -29.19
C GLY A 531 30.91 -20.82 -29.09
N ALA A 532 30.81 -21.77 -28.15
CA ALA A 532 31.79 -22.84 -27.96
C ALA A 532 31.44 -24.14 -28.72
N VAL A 533 30.17 -24.34 -29.09
CA VAL A 533 29.71 -25.53 -29.83
C VAL A 533 29.79 -25.35 -31.36
N TYR A 534 29.73 -24.12 -31.88
CA TYR A 534 29.88 -23.85 -33.32
C TYR A 534 31.32 -24.01 -33.87
N ALA A 535 32.31 -24.21 -33.01
CA ALA A 535 33.71 -24.43 -33.40
C ALA A 535 34.13 -25.92 -33.46
N LYS A 536 33.24 -26.89 -33.20
CA LYS A 536 33.66 -28.31 -33.07
C LYS A 536 32.73 -29.39 -33.62
N GLN A 537 31.73 -29.04 -34.42
CA GLN A 537 30.85 -30.03 -35.07
C GLN A 537 30.70 -29.82 -36.58
N TYR A 538 31.81 -29.43 -37.21
CA TYR A 538 32.14 -29.77 -38.60
C TYR A 538 32.80 -31.16 -38.60
N LEU A 539 32.07 -32.21 -38.19
CA LEU A 539 32.47 -33.62 -38.33
C LEU A 539 31.34 -34.52 -37.86
N ILE A 540 30.91 -35.38 -38.79
CA ILE A 540 30.19 -36.66 -38.62
C ILE A 540 28.65 -36.59 -38.69
N SER A 541 28.21 -37.45 -39.59
CA SER A 541 26.92 -37.68 -40.22
C SER A 541 26.00 -38.62 -39.45
N GLU A 542 24.72 -38.51 -39.81
CA GLU A 542 23.75 -39.60 -40.00
C GLU A 542 23.11 -40.36 -38.81
N THR A 543 21.79 -40.46 -38.97
CA THR A 543 20.90 -41.62 -38.73
C THR A 543 20.10 -41.80 -37.42
N THR A 544 18.80 -42.04 -37.68
CA THR A 544 17.84 -43.00 -37.09
C THR A 544 16.79 -42.57 -36.06
N ASN A 545 15.54 -42.63 -36.56
CA ASN A 545 14.23 -42.88 -35.94
C ASN A 545 14.22 -43.83 -34.74
N THR A 546 13.27 -43.61 -33.80
CA THR A 546 12.27 -44.65 -33.44
C THR A 546 11.06 -44.07 -32.68
N LYS A 547 9.87 -44.57 -33.06
CA LYS A 547 8.57 -44.37 -32.42
C LYS A 547 8.38 -45.37 -31.26
N GLN A 548 7.55 -45.03 -30.27
CA GLN A 548 6.81 -46.00 -29.47
C GLN A 548 5.41 -45.45 -29.13
N THR A 549 4.45 -46.37 -29.10
CA THR A 549 2.99 -46.20 -29.12
C THR A 549 2.34 -46.92 -27.93
N VAL A 550 1.03 -46.65 -27.74
CA VAL A 550 -0.04 -47.36 -26.99
C VAL A 550 -0.01 -47.24 -25.45
N THR A 551 -1.11 -47.09 -24.69
CA THR A 551 -2.53 -47.51 -24.85
C THR A 551 -3.46 -46.73 -23.90
N GLU A 552 -4.72 -46.60 -24.30
CA GLU A 552 -5.91 -46.08 -23.60
C GLU A 552 -6.45 -47.04 -22.52
N ASP A 553 -7.26 -46.52 -21.58
CA ASP A 553 -8.63 -47.00 -21.29
C ASP A 553 -9.34 -46.18 -20.17
N SER A 554 -10.46 -45.51 -20.57
CA SER A 554 -11.80 -45.31 -19.93
C SER A 554 -11.92 -44.91 -18.43
N GLU A 555 -12.86 -44.07 -17.93
CA GLU A 555 -14.09 -43.44 -18.45
C GLU A 555 -14.67 -42.45 -17.40
N TYR A 556 -15.59 -41.59 -17.85
CA TYR A 556 -16.52 -40.63 -17.18
C TYR A 556 -16.15 -39.13 -17.18
N SER A 557 -16.88 -38.44 -18.07
CA SER A 557 -16.74 -37.11 -18.65
C SER A 557 -17.77 -36.11 -18.10
N ASP A 558 -17.32 -34.90 -17.75
CA ASP A 558 -18.12 -33.68 -17.79
C ASP A 558 -17.60 -32.84 -18.98
N ASP A 559 -18.45 -32.63 -19.98
CA ASP A 559 -18.13 -32.02 -21.28
C ASP A 559 -17.80 -30.51 -21.17
N GLU A 560 -16.51 -30.20 -21.11
CA GLU A 560 -15.92 -28.87 -21.39
C GLU A 560 -14.80 -28.95 -22.46
N SER A 561 -14.82 -29.98 -23.32
CA SER A 561 -13.78 -30.20 -24.34
C SER A 561 -14.28 -29.92 -25.76
N ASP A 562 -14.14 -28.68 -26.20
CA ASP A 562 -14.08 -28.32 -27.64
C ASP A 562 -13.12 -27.13 -27.87
N MET A 563 -12.01 -27.10 -27.13
CA MET A 563 -10.80 -26.39 -27.57
C MET A 563 -9.70 -27.43 -27.75
N GLU A 564 -9.39 -27.76 -29.01
CA GLU A 564 -8.13 -28.42 -29.38
C GLU A 564 -6.97 -27.74 -28.63
N SER A 565 -5.99 -28.53 -28.16
CA SER A 565 -4.82 -27.96 -27.48
C SER A 565 -4.18 -26.88 -28.37
N VAL A 566 -3.95 -25.70 -27.81
CA VAL A 566 -3.43 -24.52 -28.53
C VAL A 566 -2.06 -24.80 -29.17
N ASP A 567 -1.34 -25.81 -28.68
CA ASP A 567 -0.05 -26.23 -29.20
C ASP A 567 -0.14 -27.02 -30.52
N ASP A 568 -1.20 -27.80 -30.76
CA ASP A 568 -1.37 -28.53 -32.04
C ASP A 568 -1.82 -27.61 -33.20
N PHE A 569 -2.51 -26.51 -32.88
CA PHE A 569 -3.02 -25.55 -33.87
C PHE A 569 -1.92 -24.62 -34.44
N MET A 570 -0.79 -24.47 -33.75
CA MET A 570 0.17 -23.37 -33.96
C MET A 570 1.41 -23.75 -34.78
N SER A 571 1.36 -24.82 -35.58
CA SER A 571 2.51 -25.22 -36.41
C SER A 571 2.75 -24.27 -37.62
N GLY A 572 3.95 -23.69 -37.69
CA GLY A 572 4.54 -23.07 -38.88
C GLY A 572 4.08 -21.65 -39.24
N LYS A 573 2.79 -21.41 -39.48
CA LYS A 573 2.30 -20.22 -40.22
C LYS A 573 2.41 -18.88 -39.46
N TYR A 574 2.23 -18.87 -38.13
CA TYR A 574 2.36 -17.65 -37.32
C TYR A 574 3.77 -17.04 -37.32
N ASN A 575 4.79 -17.87 -37.56
CA ASN A 575 6.17 -17.42 -37.67
C ASN A 575 6.36 -16.53 -38.91
N GLU A 576 5.65 -16.83 -40.00
CA GLU A 576 5.65 -16.02 -41.23
C GLU A 576 4.92 -14.69 -41.04
N PHE A 577 3.82 -14.69 -40.29
CA PHE A 577 3.06 -13.47 -39.97
C PHE A 577 3.84 -12.45 -39.16
N SER A 578 4.67 -12.92 -38.21
CA SER A 578 5.53 -12.03 -37.43
C SER A 578 6.61 -11.33 -38.27
N LYS A 579 6.98 -11.90 -39.44
CA LYS A 579 8.01 -11.38 -40.34
C LYS A 579 7.47 -10.40 -41.40
N LEU A 580 6.17 -10.41 -41.67
CA LEU A 580 5.53 -9.47 -42.59
C LEU A 580 5.61 -8.05 -42.04
N ASN A 581 6.10 -7.08 -42.82
CA ASN A 581 6.13 -5.65 -42.45
C ASN A 581 4.78 -4.94 -42.69
N ASP A 582 3.68 -5.66 -42.48
CA ASP A 582 2.33 -5.18 -42.71
C ASP A 582 1.71 -4.57 -41.44
N GLU A 583 0.65 -3.79 -41.61
CA GLU A 583 -0.19 -3.30 -40.51
C GLU A 583 -0.91 -4.49 -39.84
N VAL A 584 -0.96 -4.51 -38.52
CA VAL A 584 -1.64 -5.58 -37.77
C VAL A 584 -2.99 -5.06 -37.28
N ARG A 585 -4.05 -5.83 -37.50
CA ARG A 585 -5.43 -5.45 -37.13
C ARG A 585 -6.18 -6.64 -36.55
N LEU A 586 -7.22 -6.34 -35.78
CA LEU A 586 -8.21 -7.31 -35.32
C LEU A 586 -9.54 -7.01 -36.03
N ALA A 587 -10.15 -8.03 -36.65
CA ALA A 587 -11.49 -7.93 -37.19
C ALA A 587 -12.51 -8.53 -36.21
N ILE A 588 -13.66 -7.87 -36.07
CA ILE A 588 -14.77 -8.33 -35.25
C ILE A 588 -15.98 -8.43 -36.18
N CYS A 589 -16.39 -9.65 -36.49
CA CYS A 589 -17.52 -9.90 -37.39
C CYS A 589 -18.79 -10.18 -36.57
N ILE A 590 -19.83 -9.38 -36.80
CA ILE A 590 -21.05 -9.34 -35.99
C ILE A 590 -22.24 -9.79 -36.83
N ARG A 591 -22.99 -10.76 -36.30
CA ARG A 591 -24.22 -11.28 -36.90
C ARG A 591 -25.35 -10.24 -36.93
N LYS A 592 -25.92 -9.99 -38.11
CA LYS A 592 -27.03 -9.04 -38.31
C LYS A 592 -28.40 -9.66 -38.06
N ASP A 593 -28.57 -10.96 -38.33
CA ASP A 593 -29.81 -11.71 -38.09
C ASP A 593 -30.28 -11.62 -36.64
N LEU A 594 -29.36 -11.55 -35.69
CA LEU A 594 -29.66 -11.46 -34.25
C LEU A 594 -30.22 -10.10 -33.78
N LYS A 595 -30.17 -9.06 -34.62
CA LYS A 595 -30.68 -7.69 -34.33
C LYS A 595 -30.31 -7.17 -32.92
N MET A 596 -29.09 -7.47 -32.48
CA MET A 596 -28.61 -7.10 -31.14
C MET A 596 -28.68 -5.58 -30.90
N THR A 597 -29.05 -5.18 -29.68
CA THR A 597 -28.98 -3.77 -29.29
C THR A 597 -27.55 -3.26 -29.30
N LYS A 598 -27.35 -1.95 -29.51
CA LYS A 598 -26.00 -1.33 -29.55
C LYS A 598 -25.14 -1.70 -28.33
N GLY A 599 -25.72 -1.67 -27.12
CA GLY A 599 -25.01 -2.04 -25.90
C GLY A 599 -24.57 -3.50 -25.88
N LYS A 600 -25.44 -4.42 -26.33
CA LYS A 600 -25.11 -5.85 -26.43
C LYS A 600 -24.03 -6.12 -27.47
N THR A 601 -24.10 -5.47 -28.64
CA THR A 601 -23.07 -5.57 -29.68
C THR A 601 -21.70 -5.13 -29.19
N VAL A 602 -21.63 -4.01 -28.44
CA VAL A 602 -20.37 -3.53 -27.85
C VAL A 602 -19.82 -4.55 -26.85
N ALA A 603 -20.66 -5.07 -25.95
CA ALA A 603 -20.25 -6.07 -24.96
C ALA A 603 -19.67 -7.34 -25.62
N GLN A 604 -20.35 -7.87 -26.64
CA GLN A 604 -19.85 -9.06 -27.36
C GLN A 604 -18.55 -8.77 -28.12
N SER A 605 -18.42 -7.59 -28.71
CA SER A 605 -17.19 -7.16 -29.39
C SER A 605 -16.00 -7.05 -28.42
N CYS A 606 -16.24 -6.61 -27.18
CA CYS A 606 -15.24 -6.61 -26.11
C CYS A 606 -14.82 -8.03 -25.73
N HIS A 607 -15.77 -8.96 -25.59
CA HIS A 607 -15.46 -10.37 -25.33
C HIS A 607 -14.63 -11.00 -26.46
N ALA A 608 -14.98 -10.74 -27.72
CA ALA A 608 -14.21 -11.21 -28.88
C ALA A 608 -12.77 -10.72 -28.85
N THR A 609 -12.57 -9.43 -28.55
CA THR A 609 -11.24 -8.84 -28.42
C THR A 609 -10.43 -9.49 -27.31
N LEU A 610 -11.03 -9.68 -26.14
CA LEU A 610 -10.37 -10.28 -24.99
C LEU A 610 -10.03 -11.75 -25.22
N ALA A 611 -10.92 -12.51 -25.86
CA ALA A 611 -10.71 -13.91 -26.20
C ALA A 611 -9.51 -14.07 -27.14
N CYS A 612 -9.48 -13.32 -28.25
CA CYS A 612 -8.36 -13.30 -29.18
C CYS A 612 -7.03 -12.94 -28.50
N PHE A 613 -7.05 -11.92 -27.64
CA PHE A 613 -5.86 -11.50 -26.89
C PHE A 613 -5.35 -12.59 -25.94
N ARG A 614 -6.24 -13.22 -25.17
CA ARG A 614 -5.89 -14.28 -24.22
C ARG A 614 -5.34 -15.51 -24.93
N SER A 615 -6.01 -15.97 -25.98
CA SER A 615 -5.59 -17.14 -26.76
C SER A 615 -4.22 -16.92 -27.41
N LEU A 616 -3.95 -15.73 -27.95
CA LEU A 616 -2.63 -15.43 -28.52
C LEU A 616 -1.53 -15.22 -27.46
N SER A 617 -1.88 -14.78 -26.26
CA SER A 617 -0.91 -14.58 -25.16
C SER A 617 -0.34 -15.90 -24.62
N GLN A 618 -0.93 -17.05 -24.97
CA GLN A 618 -0.46 -18.36 -24.55
C GLN A 618 0.76 -18.87 -25.34
N SER A 619 1.15 -18.19 -26.43
CA SER A 619 2.31 -18.58 -27.25
C SER A 619 3.32 -17.43 -27.43
N VAL A 620 4.61 -17.77 -27.48
CA VAL A 620 5.71 -16.81 -27.71
C VAL A 620 5.53 -16.04 -29.02
N GLN A 621 4.99 -16.70 -30.05
CA GLN A 621 4.73 -16.13 -31.36
C GLN A 621 3.53 -15.19 -31.34
N GLY A 622 2.44 -15.56 -30.65
CA GLY A 622 1.27 -14.71 -30.48
C GLY A 622 1.61 -13.42 -29.72
N ILE A 623 2.48 -13.48 -28.71
CA ILE A 623 2.99 -12.31 -27.99
C ILE A 623 3.70 -11.31 -28.94
N LYS A 624 4.46 -11.79 -29.93
CA LYS A 624 5.13 -10.90 -30.90
C LYS A 624 4.12 -10.11 -31.75
N ILE A 625 3.06 -10.77 -32.20
CA ILE A 625 1.98 -10.13 -32.97
C ILE A 625 1.17 -9.17 -32.10
N ILE A 626 0.88 -9.55 -30.85
CA ILE A 626 0.21 -8.70 -29.86
C ILE A 626 1.03 -7.43 -29.64
N ASN A 627 2.33 -7.53 -29.39
CA ASN A 627 3.20 -6.38 -29.17
C ASN A 627 3.24 -5.45 -30.39
N LYS A 628 3.26 -6.02 -31.60
CA LYS A 628 3.19 -5.24 -32.85
C LYS A 628 1.83 -4.54 -33.02
N TRP A 629 0.74 -5.18 -32.64
CA TRP A 629 -0.60 -4.59 -32.64
C TRP A 629 -0.74 -3.47 -31.60
N ILE A 630 -0.24 -3.67 -30.38
CA ILE A 630 -0.23 -2.68 -29.30
C ILE A 630 0.58 -1.45 -29.69
N SER A 631 1.81 -1.64 -30.17
CA SER A 631 2.70 -0.54 -30.58
C SER A 631 2.18 0.26 -31.78
N ARG A 632 1.21 -0.27 -32.52
CA ARG A 632 0.57 0.40 -33.66
C ARG A 632 -0.88 0.81 -33.39
N GLY A 633 -1.23 1.06 -32.12
CA GLY A 633 -2.52 1.67 -31.75
C GLY A 633 -3.70 0.72 -31.71
N GLN A 634 -3.47 -0.59 -31.70
CA GLN A 634 -4.48 -1.64 -31.49
C GLN A 634 -5.68 -1.53 -32.45
N ALA A 635 -5.41 -1.31 -33.74
CA ALA A 635 -6.41 -1.13 -34.77
C ALA A 635 -7.44 -2.28 -34.80
N LYS A 636 -8.72 -1.92 -34.77
CA LYS A 636 -9.88 -2.84 -34.83
C LYS A 636 -10.81 -2.42 -35.96
N ILE A 637 -11.40 -3.39 -36.63
CA ILE A 637 -12.45 -3.18 -37.63
C ILE A 637 -13.68 -4.02 -37.27
N THR A 638 -14.85 -3.40 -37.28
CA THR A 638 -16.12 -4.08 -37.01
C THR A 638 -16.86 -4.28 -38.32
N LEU A 639 -17.20 -5.53 -38.62
CA LEU A 639 -17.78 -5.96 -39.88
C LEU A 639 -19.11 -6.67 -39.64
N GLN A 640 -20.01 -6.58 -40.60
CA GLN A 640 -21.30 -7.28 -40.56
C GLN A 640 -21.27 -8.58 -41.35
N ILE A 641 -21.89 -9.60 -40.77
CA ILE A 641 -22.16 -10.91 -41.39
C ILE A 641 -23.64 -11.25 -41.24
N GLU A 642 -24.18 -12.01 -42.20
CA GLU A 642 -25.63 -12.18 -42.33
C GLU A 642 -26.21 -13.14 -41.28
N ASN A 643 -25.57 -14.28 -41.05
CA ASN A 643 -26.08 -15.39 -40.23
C ASN A 643 -24.94 -16.24 -39.63
N GLU A 644 -25.29 -17.31 -38.93
CA GLU A 644 -24.34 -18.25 -38.32
C GLU A 644 -23.49 -19.02 -39.33
N GLU A 645 -24.09 -19.44 -40.45
CA GLU A 645 -23.39 -20.14 -41.54
C GLU A 645 -22.22 -19.30 -42.09
N HIS A 646 -22.46 -18.01 -42.30
CA HIS A 646 -21.40 -17.08 -42.72
C HIS A 646 -20.32 -16.90 -41.63
N LEU A 647 -20.66 -17.01 -40.34
CA LEU A 647 -19.68 -16.99 -39.24
C LEU A 647 -18.78 -18.24 -39.30
N GLU A 648 -19.37 -19.41 -39.50
CA GLU A 648 -18.66 -20.69 -39.63
C GLU A 648 -17.72 -20.70 -40.85
N GLU A 649 -18.15 -20.14 -41.98
CA GLU A 649 -17.29 -19.97 -43.16
C GLU A 649 -16.04 -19.13 -42.85
N LEU A 650 -16.19 -18.03 -42.10
CA LEU A 650 -15.06 -17.18 -41.72
C LEU A 650 -14.15 -17.89 -40.72
N TRP A 651 -14.70 -18.68 -39.80
CA TRP A 651 -13.93 -19.48 -38.86
C TRP A 651 -13.08 -20.54 -39.58
N LEU A 652 -13.67 -21.25 -40.55
CA LEU A 652 -12.96 -22.24 -41.37
C LEU A 652 -11.84 -21.59 -42.20
N LYS A 653 -12.11 -20.47 -42.88
CA LYS A 653 -11.10 -19.71 -43.64
C LYS A 653 -9.97 -19.21 -42.74
N ALA A 654 -10.30 -18.76 -41.53
CA ALA A 654 -9.29 -18.34 -40.56
C ALA A 654 -8.42 -19.52 -40.10
N LYS A 655 -9.02 -20.69 -39.83
CA LYS A 655 -8.29 -21.93 -39.51
C LYS A 655 -7.34 -22.34 -40.64
N GLU A 656 -7.80 -22.30 -41.89
CA GLU A 656 -6.99 -22.62 -43.07
C GLU A 656 -5.77 -21.68 -43.22
N LEU A 657 -5.99 -20.39 -43.01
CA LEU A 657 -4.94 -19.36 -43.09
C LEU A 657 -4.09 -19.28 -41.81
N GLY A 658 -4.43 -20.03 -40.75
CA GLY A 658 -3.72 -19.97 -39.47
C GLY A 658 -3.90 -18.63 -38.75
N VAL A 659 -5.05 -17.97 -38.90
CA VAL A 659 -5.45 -16.78 -38.15
C VAL A 659 -6.25 -17.19 -36.93
N MET A 660 -5.98 -16.54 -35.78
CA MET A 660 -6.70 -16.81 -34.53
C MET A 660 -8.16 -16.41 -34.70
N ALA A 661 -9.08 -17.32 -34.40
CA ALA A 661 -10.50 -17.12 -34.57
C ALA A 661 -11.24 -17.52 -33.28
N CYS A 662 -11.90 -16.55 -32.64
CA CYS A 662 -12.58 -16.74 -31.37
C CYS A 662 -14.08 -16.43 -31.49
N PRO A 663 -14.94 -17.44 -31.71
CA PRO A 663 -16.38 -17.27 -31.66
C PRO A 663 -16.85 -17.02 -30.22
N ILE A 664 -17.79 -16.10 -30.02
CA ILE A 664 -18.32 -15.74 -28.70
C ILE A 664 -19.76 -16.20 -28.56
N ARG A 665 -19.98 -17.08 -27.58
CA ARG A 665 -21.31 -17.58 -27.19
C ARG A 665 -21.91 -16.70 -26.10
N ASP A 666 -23.19 -16.33 -26.25
CA ASP A 666 -23.87 -15.59 -25.19
C ASP A 666 -24.29 -16.51 -24.04
N ALA A 667 -24.11 -16.05 -22.80
CA ALA A 667 -24.57 -16.77 -21.62
C ALA A 667 -26.09 -16.64 -21.36
N GLY A 668 -26.85 -16.04 -22.30
CA GLY A 668 -28.31 -15.94 -22.26
C GLY A 668 -28.89 -14.98 -21.22
N ARG A 669 -28.09 -14.08 -20.64
CA ARG A 669 -28.52 -13.23 -19.51
C ARG A 669 -29.38 -12.02 -19.90
N THR A 670 -29.71 -11.83 -21.18
CA THR A 670 -30.29 -10.55 -21.64
C THR A 670 -31.22 -10.61 -22.87
N GLN A 671 -30.75 -11.04 -24.06
CA GLN A 671 -31.45 -10.75 -25.34
C GLN A 671 -31.45 -11.86 -26.40
N VAL A 672 -30.57 -12.85 -26.30
CA VAL A 672 -30.44 -13.99 -27.23
C VAL A 672 -30.32 -15.26 -26.41
N ASP A 673 -30.76 -16.39 -26.97
CA ASP A 673 -30.80 -17.65 -26.25
C ASP A 673 -29.39 -18.08 -25.79
N PRO A 674 -29.27 -18.66 -24.57
CA PRO A 674 -27.99 -19.18 -24.08
C PRO A 674 -27.32 -20.12 -25.09
N GLY A 675 -26.03 -19.93 -25.33
CA GLY A 675 -25.24 -20.76 -26.25
C GLY A 675 -25.16 -20.22 -27.69
N THR A 676 -25.97 -19.22 -28.05
CA THR A 676 -25.95 -18.58 -29.38
C THR A 676 -24.60 -17.93 -29.67
N VAL A 677 -23.96 -18.28 -30.80
CA VAL A 677 -22.72 -17.63 -31.25
C VAL A 677 -23.06 -16.27 -31.84
N THR A 678 -22.62 -15.19 -31.20
CA THR A 678 -23.05 -13.81 -31.54
C THR A 678 -22.08 -13.06 -32.43
N VAL A 679 -20.78 -13.19 -32.17
CA VAL A 679 -19.70 -12.52 -32.88
C VAL A 679 -18.50 -13.44 -32.99
N ILE A 680 -17.61 -13.17 -33.94
CA ILE A 680 -16.29 -13.83 -34.04
C ILE A 680 -15.19 -12.78 -34.11
N GLY A 681 -14.18 -12.94 -33.26
CA GLY A 681 -12.93 -12.17 -33.34
C GLY A 681 -11.92 -12.89 -34.24
N LEU A 682 -11.27 -12.16 -35.14
CA LEU A 682 -10.29 -12.67 -36.09
C LEU A 682 -8.98 -11.87 -35.98
N GLY A 683 -7.90 -12.50 -35.53
CA GLY A 683 -6.60 -11.89 -35.30
C GLY A 683 -6.30 -11.59 -33.81
N PRO A 684 -5.45 -10.60 -33.48
CA PRO A 684 -4.77 -9.68 -34.39
C PRO A 684 -3.88 -10.39 -35.41
N ALA A 685 -3.90 -9.96 -36.67
CA ALA A 685 -3.11 -10.53 -37.76
C ALA A 685 -2.69 -9.45 -38.78
N PRO A 686 -1.67 -9.71 -39.63
CA PRO A 686 -1.32 -8.83 -40.75
C PRO A 686 -2.55 -8.53 -41.63
N LYS A 687 -2.72 -7.27 -42.02
CA LYS A 687 -3.87 -6.78 -42.80
C LYS A 687 -4.05 -7.57 -44.09
N SER A 688 -2.99 -7.82 -44.85
CA SER A 688 -3.01 -8.59 -46.10
C SER A 688 -3.49 -10.04 -45.95
N VAL A 689 -3.34 -10.63 -44.77
CA VAL A 689 -3.85 -11.96 -44.43
C VAL A 689 -5.31 -11.85 -43.99
N LEU A 690 -5.62 -10.86 -43.16
CA LEU A 690 -6.96 -10.62 -42.64
C LEU A 690 -7.94 -10.22 -43.77
N ASP A 691 -7.48 -9.45 -44.76
CA ASP A 691 -8.26 -9.01 -45.92
C ASP A 691 -8.65 -10.19 -46.84
N GLN A 692 -7.89 -11.30 -46.84
CA GLN A 692 -8.30 -12.52 -47.57
C GLN A 692 -9.53 -13.20 -46.93
N ILE A 693 -9.73 -13.00 -45.63
CA ILE A 693 -10.89 -13.52 -44.89
C ILE A 693 -12.04 -12.51 -44.95
N THR A 694 -11.72 -11.22 -44.80
CA THR A 694 -12.71 -10.18 -44.46
C THR A 694 -12.92 -9.10 -45.53
N GLY A 695 -12.12 -9.07 -46.60
CA GLY A 695 -12.10 -7.97 -47.57
C GLY A 695 -13.39 -7.77 -48.37
N GLY A 696 -14.26 -8.78 -48.45
CA GLY A 696 -15.59 -8.67 -49.07
C GLY A 696 -16.71 -8.22 -48.13
N LEU A 697 -16.42 -8.05 -46.83
CA LEU A 697 -17.42 -7.74 -45.83
C LEU A 697 -17.65 -6.23 -45.71
N LYS A 698 -18.90 -5.86 -45.39
CA LYS A 698 -19.26 -4.47 -45.11
C LYS A 698 -18.94 -4.12 -43.66
N LEU A 699 -18.67 -2.84 -43.41
CA LEU A 699 -18.60 -2.31 -42.05
C LEU A 699 -19.96 -2.44 -41.34
N TYR A 700 -19.93 -2.79 -40.06
CA TYR A 700 -21.13 -3.09 -39.25
C TYR A 700 -22.05 -1.90 -38.99
#